data_AF-A0A068RUL1-F1
#
_entry.id   AF-A0A068RUL1-F1
#
_cell.length_a   1.000
_cell.length_b   1.000
_cell.length_c   1.000
_cell.angle_alpha   90.00
_cell.angle_beta   90.00
_cell.angle_gamma   90.00
#
_symmetry.space_group_name_H-M   'P 1'
#
loop_
_entity.id
_entity.type
_entity.pdbx_description
1 polymer ?
#
loop_
_entity_poly.entity_id
_entity_poly.type
_entity_poly.pdbx_seq_one_letter_code
_entity_poly.pdbx_strand_id
1 'polypeptide(L)'
;MSNDDERFRMQLEKHFALYRLNLRLPLVSRIRLNCWYRIDLLLVNELGLFRRADMEPNGRVRVTCEVDGGQGTIEIRENGNGFAASGKGIVEYRVTHIDSSKTTPLYLTLSVSSVENVTGFQHVMPLTVGPIVIDADAPLHEPSDALVEEWPANTEMVHDTFRILSNVWVNESWDAGIPGKIWDSAVVMLAFLEGLYKKQGKLGHVIDLSAGTGLLGLYLARNKAADKVTITELDEALPLIEHNVNLNDQQGNVEIKSLLWGDTTQAAAVGKADVIVASDVLYESEFFTDLAKTLEDLSTRDTSIYIGYKRRGLDQDEEDRFWSLCRDHNLSITLLNTSDPTMLPDIAKITNPSPEQTNSNARVEQQQQDFNGHHTVAVGKSATWFPLCLFAAIVLSMFSSLYPTLVMSVVFRAQASAVSPDGKPPPPTGNNSNNNVPLIIDCPRLPSREGAKSVQDLRPDDIRLVMGIGDSVMAGFGAKGIINNRFISLNTLKENRGVSFAMGGDPGAMTVPNLIQYYSPNLLGSSVGDHMISICFGDEICPKGQYRESIDKMNAAQSGARSLNLNHEIDYLLERLDELYDDQQIQPTDWKLLTFFIGSNDICHSCTTPTSLPIPFSINAADAIDRIRKSVRNVLVQVGK
;
A
#
# COMPACT_ATOMS: atom_id res chain seq x y z
N MET A 1 11.93 19.03 15.77
CA MET A 1 12.41 17.82 15.08
C MET A 1 13.89 17.68 15.34
N SER A 2 14.41 16.45 15.50
CA SER A 2 15.86 16.26 15.65
C SER A 2 16.58 16.52 14.32
N ASN A 3 17.87 16.85 14.38
CA ASN A 3 18.70 16.99 13.16
C ASN A 3 18.76 15.68 12.34
N ASP A 4 18.58 14.53 12.98
CA ASP A 4 18.58 13.23 12.30
C ASP A 4 17.27 12.99 11.55
N ASP A 5 16.12 13.38 12.12
CA ASP A 5 14.83 13.35 11.43
C ASP A 5 14.84 14.27 10.21
N GLU A 6 15.43 15.46 10.34
CA GLU A 6 15.52 16.42 9.25
C GLU A 6 16.47 15.94 8.15
N ARG A 7 17.59 15.31 8.51
CA ARG A 7 18.51 14.69 7.55
C ARG A 7 17.89 13.50 6.84
N PHE A 8 17.20 12.62 7.55
CA PHE A 8 16.48 11.48 6.97
C PHE A 8 15.37 11.95 6.03
N ARG A 9 14.58 12.94 6.45
CA ARG A 9 13.53 13.57 5.63
C ARG A 9 14.13 14.25 4.40
N MET A 10 15.22 15.00 4.55
CA MET A 10 15.93 15.60 3.40
C MET A 10 16.47 14.55 2.42
N GLN A 11 16.97 13.40 2.89
CA GLN A 11 17.44 12.34 2.01
C GLN A 11 16.30 11.69 1.22
N LEU A 12 15.15 11.46 1.85
CA LEU A 12 13.94 11.03 1.16
C LEU A 12 13.52 12.08 0.12
N GLU A 13 13.49 13.36 0.50
CA GLU A 13 13.01 14.47 -0.32
C GLU A 13 13.93 14.84 -1.48
N LYS A 14 15.25 14.57 -1.39
CA LYS A 14 16.27 15.00 -2.37
C LYS A 14 16.07 14.42 -3.77
N HIS A 15 15.31 13.34 -3.90
CA HIS A 15 15.13 12.61 -5.15
C HIS A 15 13.65 12.47 -5.59
N PHE A 16 12.74 13.31 -5.11
CA PHE A 16 11.36 13.34 -5.64
C PHE A 16 11.31 14.05 -7.00
N ALA A 17 11.11 13.30 -8.09
CA ALA A 17 11.12 13.85 -9.45
C ALA A 17 9.82 13.58 -10.22
N LEU A 18 9.26 12.38 -10.10
CA LEU A 18 8.08 11.95 -10.86
C LEU A 18 6.95 11.55 -9.91
N TYR A 19 5.84 12.29 -9.97
CA TYR A 19 4.61 11.90 -9.30
C TYR A 19 3.78 10.98 -10.19
N ARG A 20 2.83 10.29 -9.59
CA ARG A 20 1.87 9.41 -10.27
C ARG A 20 0.51 9.49 -9.58
N LEU A 21 -0.53 9.30 -10.38
CA LEU A 21 -1.90 9.14 -9.88
C LEU A 21 -2.11 7.70 -9.44
N ASN A 22 -2.60 7.47 -8.23
CA ASN A 22 -3.01 6.15 -7.74
C ASN A 22 -4.45 6.21 -7.24
N LEU A 23 -5.15 5.06 -7.29
CA LEU A 23 -6.42 4.92 -6.59
C LEU A 23 -6.19 4.96 -5.08
N ARG A 24 -6.97 5.77 -4.38
CA ARG A 24 -7.05 5.75 -2.91
C ARG A 24 -8.05 4.70 -2.44
N LEU A 25 -9.13 4.53 -3.20
CA LEU A 25 -10.20 3.57 -2.97
C LEU A 25 -10.49 2.82 -4.28
N PRO A 26 -10.85 1.54 -4.22
CA PRO A 26 -11.34 0.79 -5.37
C PRO A 26 -12.56 1.48 -6.00
N LEU A 27 -12.76 1.28 -7.30
CA LEU A 27 -13.91 1.82 -8.01
C LEU A 27 -15.00 0.78 -8.15
N VAL A 28 -16.25 1.21 -8.31
CA VAL A 28 -17.30 0.25 -8.64
C VAL A 28 -17.18 -0.20 -10.09
N SER A 29 -17.20 -1.52 -10.29
CA SER A 29 -17.06 -2.12 -11.62
C SER A 29 -18.25 -1.82 -12.51
N ARG A 30 -19.46 -1.70 -11.95
CA ARG A 30 -20.70 -1.53 -12.71
C ARG A 30 -21.32 -0.15 -12.50
N ILE A 31 -21.35 0.67 -13.54
CA ILE A 31 -21.88 2.03 -13.50
C ILE A 31 -23.06 2.22 -14.46
N ARG A 32 -23.84 3.29 -14.25
CA ARG A 32 -24.99 3.68 -15.06
C ARG A 32 -24.66 4.94 -15.83
N LEU A 33 -25.19 5.05 -17.04
CA LEU A 33 -25.05 6.28 -17.83
C LEU A 33 -25.73 7.46 -17.12
N ASN A 34 -25.16 8.65 -17.30
CA ASN A 34 -25.68 9.92 -16.78
C ASN A 34 -25.77 10.04 -15.24
N CYS A 35 -25.17 9.11 -14.49
CA CYS A 35 -25.04 9.19 -13.02
C CYS A 35 -23.65 9.70 -12.62
N TRP A 36 -23.57 10.53 -11.58
CA TRP A 36 -22.29 11.01 -11.05
C TRP A 36 -21.65 9.99 -10.11
N TYR A 37 -20.40 9.65 -10.42
CA TYR A 37 -19.51 8.78 -9.66
C TYR A 37 -18.31 9.58 -9.18
N ARG A 38 -17.62 9.05 -8.17
CA ARG A 38 -16.44 9.66 -7.57
C ARG A 38 -15.26 8.69 -7.61
N ILE A 39 -14.11 9.19 -8.00
CA ILE A 39 -12.81 8.53 -7.96
C ILE A 39 -11.99 9.22 -6.88
N ASP A 40 -11.60 8.49 -5.83
CA ASP A 40 -10.68 9.00 -4.82
C ASP A 40 -9.24 8.69 -5.23
N LEU A 41 -8.39 9.72 -5.27
CA LEU A 41 -7.04 9.65 -5.80
C LEU A 41 -5.97 9.96 -4.75
N LEU A 42 -4.79 9.40 -4.97
CA LEU A 42 -3.53 9.76 -4.35
C LEU A 42 -2.58 10.33 -5.42
N LEU A 43 -1.91 11.42 -5.06
CA LEU A 43 -0.77 11.97 -5.79
C LEU A 43 0.48 11.63 -4.99
N VAL A 44 1.23 10.64 -5.46
CA VAL A 44 2.38 10.07 -4.73
C VAL A 44 3.55 9.85 -5.67
N ASN A 45 4.74 9.62 -5.13
CA ASN A 45 5.89 9.14 -5.87
C ASN A 45 5.90 7.60 -5.99
N GLU A 46 6.99 7.01 -6.49
CA GLU A 46 7.18 5.56 -6.60
C GLU A 46 7.16 4.81 -5.25
N LEU A 47 7.41 5.52 -4.14
CA LEU A 47 7.38 4.98 -2.78
C LEU A 47 6.02 5.14 -2.10
N GLY A 48 5.02 5.71 -2.77
CA GLY A 48 3.71 5.99 -2.17
C GLY A 48 3.70 7.22 -1.25
N LEU A 49 4.71 8.08 -1.34
CA LEU A 49 4.88 9.27 -0.52
C LEU A 49 4.43 10.53 -1.25
N PHE A 50 3.84 11.47 -0.50
CA PHE A 50 3.50 12.80 -0.97
C PHE A 50 4.29 13.86 -0.18
N ARG A 51 4.96 14.77 -0.89
CA ARG A 51 5.70 15.88 -0.27
C ARG A 51 4.85 17.14 -0.29
N ARG A 52 4.27 17.45 0.87
CA ARG A 52 3.35 18.59 1.05
C ARG A 52 3.92 19.94 0.63
N ALA A 53 5.22 20.16 0.86
CA ALA A 53 5.93 21.37 0.44
C ALA A 53 5.87 21.63 -1.08
N ASP A 54 5.60 20.62 -1.91
CA ASP A 54 5.52 20.78 -3.37
C ASP A 54 4.27 21.52 -3.84
N MET A 55 3.22 21.51 -3.02
CA MET A 55 1.92 22.07 -3.31
C MET A 55 1.47 23.10 -2.27
N GLU A 56 2.29 23.40 -1.26
CA GLU A 56 1.93 24.42 -0.28
C GLU A 56 2.30 25.83 -0.75
N PRO A 57 1.54 26.85 -0.32
CA PRO A 57 0.33 26.76 0.50
C PRO A 57 -0.96 26.54 -0.33
N ASN A 58 -0.92 26.77 -1.64
CA ASN A 58 -2.09 26.89 -2.51
C ASN A 58 -1.91 26.23 -3.89
N GLY A 59 -1.02 25.26 -3.98
CA GLY A 59 -0.79 24.44 -5.17
C GLY A 59 -2.01 23.63 -5.55
N ARG A 60 -2.31 23.60 -6.84
CA ARG A 60 -3.43 22.85 -7.42
C ARG A 60 -2.95 22.01 -8.59
N VAL A 61 -3.44 20.78 -8.66
CA VAL A 61 -3.28 19.90 -9.81
C VAL A 61 -4.67 19.52 -10.27
N ARG A 62 -5.04 19.86 -11.51
CA ARG A 62 -6.33 19.46 -12.08
C ARG A 62 -6.16 18.13 -12.81
N VAL A 63 -7.15 17.27 -12.64
CA VAL A 63 -7.19 15.94 -13.26
C VAL A 63 -8.39 15.87 -14.20
N THR A 64 -8.17 15.35 -15.39
CA THR A 64 -9.21 14.95 -16.36
C THR A 64 -9.35 13.43 -16.37
N CYS A 65 -10.43 12.95 -16.96
CA CYS A 65 -10.81 11.55 -17.06
C CYS A 65 -11.42 11.33 -18.45
N GLU A 66 -10.91 10.34 -19.18
CA GLU A 66 -11.36 10.01 -20.53
C GLU A 66 -11.66 8.51 -20.62
N VAL A 67 -12.57 8.16 -21.53
CA VAL A 67 -12.78 6.76 -21.89
C VAL A 67 -11.70 6.34 -22.87
N ASP A 68 -10.94 5.30 -22.52
CA ASP A 68 -9.86 4.81 -23.38
C ASP A 68 -10.37 4.38 -24.77
N GLY A 69 -9.59 4.65 -25.80
CA GLY A 69 -9.93 4.32 -27.19
C GLY A 69 -11.12 5.09 -27.77
N GLY A 70 -11.53 6.21 -27.14
CA GLY A 70 -12.66 7.03 -27.59
C GLY A 70 -13.95 6.23 -27.67
N GLN A 71 -14.17 5.29 -26.74
CA GLN A 71 -15.37 4.46 -26.70
C GLN A 71 -16.58 5.20 -26.12
N GLY A 72 -16.42 6.47 -25.71
CA GLY A 72 -17.50 7.22 -25.11
C GLY A 72 -17.14 8.65 -24.79
N THR A 73 -18.08 9.34 -24.15
CA THR A 73 -17.89 10.71 -23.63
C THR A 73 -18.08 10.72 -22.12
N ILE A 74 -17.21 11.47 -21.45
CA ILE A 74 -17.25 11.70 -20.00
C ILE A 74 -17.43 13.19 -19.75
N GLU A 75 -18.28 13.49 -18.78
CA GLU A 75 -18.37 14.81 -18.18
C GLU A 75 -17.75 14.80 -16.78
N ILE A 76 -17.08 15.90 -16.45
CA ILE A 76 -16.33 16.07 -15.21
C ILE A 76 -16.82 17.37 -14.54
N ARG A 77 -17.11 17.35 -13.24
CA ARG A 77 -17.61 18.56 -12.53
C ARG A 77 -16.57 19.64 -12.40
N GLU A 78 -16.75 20.84 -12.94
CA GLU A 78 -15.72 21.90 -12.94
C GLU A 78 -15.03 22.19 -11.58
N ASN A 79 -15.78 22.10 -10.48
CA ASN A 79 -15.31 22.38 -9.13
C ASN A 79 -14.94 21.10 -8.37
N GLY A 80 -13.67 20.98 -7.99
CA GLY A 80 -13.22 19.94 -7.05
C GLY A 80 -12.33 18.85 -7.62
N ASN A 81 -12.13 18.75 -8.95
CA ASN A 81 -11.27 17.68 -9.47
C ASN A 81 -9.78 17.94 -9.32
N GLY A 82 -9.10 16.85 -8.98
CA GLY A 82 -7.67 16.80 -8.75
C GLY A 82 -7.35 17.09 -7.28
N PHE A 83 -6.29 17.87 -7.06
CA PHE A 83 -5.61 18.00 -5.78
C PHE A 83 -5.48 19.47 -5.40
N ALA A 84 -5.61 19.78 -4.11
CA ALA A 84 -5.45 21.13 -3.57
C ALA A 84 -4.66 21.08 -2.25
N ALA A 85 -3.43 21.60 -2.27
CA ALA A 85 -2.48 21.62 -1.14
C ALA A 85 -2.31 20.28 -0.39
N SER A 86 -2.63 19.16 -1.04
CA SER A 86 -2.74 17.83 -0.45
C SER A 86 -2.53 16.77 -1.52
N GLY A 87 -1.87 15.66 -1.15
CA GLY A 87 -1.71 14.49 -2.02
C GLY A 87 -2.97 13.63 -2.12
N LYS A 88 -4.08 14.05 -1.52
CA LYS A 88 -5.38 13.40 -1.62
C LYS A 88 -6.29 14.26 -2.49
N GLY A 89 -6.84 13.66 -3.53
CA GLY A 89 -7.67 14.33 -4.52
C GLY A 89 -8.90 13.51 -4.87
N ILE A 90 -9.79 14.11 -5.64
CA ILE A 90 -10.99 13.45 -6.14
C ILE A 90 -11.20 13.78 -7.61
N VAL A 91 -11.93 12.93 -8.33
CA VAL A 91 -12.52 13.26 -9.63
C VAL A 91 -13.97 12.83 -9.60
N GLU A 92 -14.89 13.76 -9.85
CA GLU A 92 -16.31 13.45 -10.00
C GLU A 92 -16.67 13.44 -11.48
N TYR A 93 -17.14 12.29 -11.96
CA TYR A 93 -17.34 12.02 -13.37
C TYR A 93 -18.69 11.37 -13.63
N ARG A 94 -19.21 11.53 -14.85
CA ARG A 94 -20.30 10.70 -15.38
C ARG A 94 -20.02 10.33 -16.82
N VAL A 95 -20.35 9.10 -17.18
CA VAL A 95 -20.32 8.65 -18.58
C VAL A 95 -21.65 9.06 -19.22
N THR A 96 -21.60 9.92 -20.23
CA THR A 96 -22.79 10.46 -20.90
C THR A 96 -23.17 9.67 -22.15
N HIS A 97 -22.18 9.03 -22.79
CA HIS A 97 -22.40 8.22 -23.98
C HIS A 97 -21.33 7.14 -24.07
N ILE A 98 -21.71 5.96 -24.55
CA ILE A 98 -20.80 4.89 -24.99
C ILE A 98 -21.17 4.54 -26.43
N ASP A 99 -20.15 4.35 -27.25
CA ASP A 99 -20.26 3.82 -28.60
C ASP A 99 -20.58 2.33 -28.54
N SER A 100 -21.87 2.00 -28.73
CA SER A 100 -22.38 0.63 -28.70
C SER A 100 -21.88 -0.26 -29.83
N SER A 101 -21.16 0.29 -30.82
CA SER A 101 -20.51 -0.50 -31.87
C SER A 101 -19.19 -1.14 -31.41
N LYS A 102 -18.63 -0.69 -30.28
CA LYS A 102 -17.41 -1.24 -29.69
C LYS A 102 -17.76 -2.24 -28.59
N THR A 103 -17.23 -3.46 -28.69
CA THR A 103 -17.44 -4.56 -27.72
C THR A 103 -16.34 -4.64 -26.66
N THR A 104 -15.38 -3.72 -26.69
CA THR A 104 -14.23 -3.72 -25.78
C THR A 104 -14.63 -3.34 -24.36
N PRO A 105 -13.95 -3.88 -23.33
CA PRO A 105 -14.16 -3.43 -21.96
C PRO A 105 -13.84 -1.93 -21.81
N LEU A 106 -14.61 -1.23 -20.98
CA LEU A 106 -14.45 0.19 -20.75
C LEU A 106 -13.30 0.45 -19.77
N TYR A 107 -12.35 1.31 -20.12
CA TYR A 107 -11.32 1.78 -19.20
C TYR A 107 -11.39 3.29 -19.06
N LEU A 108 -11.10 3.79 -17.86
CA LEU A 108 -11.03 5.22 -17.56
C LEU A 108 -9.57 5.62 -17.42
N THR A 109 -9.11 6.57 -18.22
CA THR A 109 -7.75 7.11 -18.14
C THR A 109 -7.78 8.50 -17.51
N LEU A 110 -7.10 8.62 -16.37
CA LEU A 110 -6.96 9.82 -15.57
C LEU A 110 -5.61 10.48 -15.87
N SER A 111 -5.64 11.74 -16.25
CA SER A 111 -4.45 12.51 -16.64
C SER A 111 -4.47 13.90 -16.00
N VAL A 112 -3.29 14.47 -15.78
CA VAL A 112 -3.20 15.86 -15.29
C VAL A 112 -3.43 16.82 -16.45
N SER A 113 -4.40 17.72 -16.29
CA SER A 113 -4.75 18.73 -17.29
C SER A 113 -4.12 20.08 -17.04
N SER A 114 -3.92 20.46 -15.78
CA SER A 114 -3.18 21.67 -15.41
C SER A 114 -2.53 21.54 -14.04
N VAL A 115 -1.45 22.29 -13.87
CA VAL A 115 -0.72 22.41 -12.60
C VAL A 115 -0.53 23.90 -12.32
N GLU A 116 -0.88 24.34 -11.11
CA GLU A 116 -0.84 25.74 -10.68
C GLU A 116 -0.14 25.83 -9.32
N ASN A 117 0.79 26.78 -9.16
CA ASN A 117 1.51 27.02 -7.89
C ASN A 117 2.17 25.75 -7.29
N VAL A 118 2.73 24.90 -8.16
CA VAL A 118 3.51 23.72 -7.75
C VAL A 118 4.97 23.97 -8.09
N THR A 119 5.86 23.65 -7.16
CA THR A 119 7.32 23.88 -7.32
C THR A 119 8.13 22.61 -7.34
N GLY A 120 7.59 21.51 -6.81
CA GLY A 120 8.37 20.30 -6.54
C GLY A 120 8.35 19.22 -7.62
N PHE A 121 7.50 19.35 -8.63
CA PHE A 121 7.41 18.39 -9.73
C PHE A 121 6.90 19.04 -11.01
N GLN A 122 7.29 18.47 -12.15
CA GLN A 122 6.89 18.94 -13.48
C GLN A 122 5.98 17.94 -14.22
N HIS A 123 6.04 16.66 -13.85
CA HIS A 123 5.31 15.60 -14.53
C HIS A 123 4.58 14.69 -13.53
N VAL A 124 3.40 14.23 -13.94
CA VAL A 124 2.59 13.27 -13.19
C VAL A 124 2.19 12.15 -14.15
N MET A 125 2.51 10.90 -13.80
CA MET A 125 2.16 9.72 -14.58
C MET A 125 0.64 9.48 -14.54
N PRO A 126 -0.02 9.30 -15.70
CA PRO A 126 -1.46 9.04 -15.76
C PRO A 126 -1.79 7.66 -15.21
N LEU A 127 -3.08 7.46 -14.93
CA LEU A 127 -3.62 6.25 -14.35
C LEU A 127 -4.78 5.75 -15.21
N THR A 128 -4.70 4.51 -15.68
CA THR A 128 -5.83 3.84 -16.33
C THR A 128 -6.45 2.82 -15.38
N VAL A 129 -7.77 2.82 -15.25
CA VAL A 129 -8.51 1.94 -14.32
C VAL A 129 -9.68 1.28 -15.04
N GLY A 130 -9.92 0.02 -14.72
CA GLY A 130 -10.98 -0.79 -15.33
C GLY A 130 -10.64 -2.28 -15.27
N PRO A 131 -11.43 -3.14 -15.94
CA PRO A 131 -12.57 -2.76 -16.78
C PRO A 131 -13.77 -2.27 -15.97
N ILE A 132 -14.48 -1.30 -16.52
CA ILE A 132 -15.77 -0.81 -16.06
C ILE A 132 -16.86 -1.37 -16.98
N VAL A 133 -18.02 -1.66 -16.42
CA VAL A 133 -19.19 -2.21 -17.11
C VAL A 133 -20.32 -1.20 -17.01
N ILE A 134 -20.96 -0.90 -18.14
CA ILE A 134 -22.20 -0.13 -18.14
C ILE A 134 -23.37 -1.07 -17.87
N ASP A 135 -24.17 -0.76 -16.87
CA ASP A 135 -25.38 -1.50 -16.56
C ASP A 135 -26.49 -1.19 -17.57
N ALA A 136 -26.63 -2.04 -18.58
CA ALA A 136 -27.60 -1.85 -19.67
C ALA A 136 -29.06 -2.01 -19.22
N ASP A 137 -29.30 -2.75 -18.14
CA ASP A 137 -30.64 -3.04 -17.60
C ASP A 137 -31.12 -1.97 -16.61
N ALA A 138 -30.25 -1.04 -16.22
CA ALA A 138 -30.63 0.04 -15.34
C ALA A 138 -31.60 0.98 -16.07
N PRO A 139 -32.73 1.38 -15.43
CA PRO A 139 -33.62 2.37 -16.02
C PRO A 139 -32.82 3.64 -16.31
N LEU A 140 -33.04 4.23 -17.48
CA LEU A 140 -32.51 5.53 -17.84
C LEU A 140 -33.01 6.53 -16.78
N HIS A 141 -32.15 6.84 -15.82
CA HIS A 141 -32.42 7.89 -14.86
C HIS A 141 -32.34 9.22 -15.59
N GLU A 142 -33.25 10.14 -15.26
CA GLU A 142 -33.02 11.53 -15.63
C GLU A 142 -31.67 11.98 -15.04
N PRO A 143 -30.91 12.83 -15.75
CA PRO A 143 -29.66 13.36 -15.25
C PRO A 143 -29.86 13.94 -13.83
N SER A 144 -29.27 13.28 -12.85
CA SER A 144 -29.29 13.73 -11.46
C SER A 144 -27.96 14.40 -11.16
N ASP A 145 -28.00 15.50 -10.41
CA ASP A 145 -26.81 16.16 -9.88
C ASP A 145 -26.38 15.62 -8.51
N ALA A 146 -27.00 14.56 -8.01
CA ALA A 146 -26.53 13.86 -6.82
C ALA A 146 -25.42 12.86 -7.15
N LEU A 147 -24.45 12.70 -6.25
CA LEU A 147 -23.50 11.58 -6.29
C LEU A 147 -24.24 10.28 -5.97
N VAL A 148 -23.81 9.18 -6.60
CA VAL A 148 -24.22 7.84 -6.20
C VAL A 148 -23.51 7.48 -4.89
N GLU A 149 -24.21 7.57 -3.76
CA GLU A 149 -23.66 7.26 -2.43
C GLU A 149 -23.97 5.83 -1.96
N GLU A 150 -24.99 5.18 -2.54
CA GLU A 150 -25.40 3.82 -2.20
C GLU A 150 -24.94 2.81 -3.25
N TRP A 151 -24.12 1.86 -2.80
CA TRP A 151 -23.73 0.70 -3.58
C TRP A 151 -24.60 -0.49 -3.18
N PRO A 152 -25.10 -1.29 -4.14
CA PRO A 152 -25.72 -2.57 -3.82
C PRO A 152 -24.80 -3.42 -2.93
N ALA A 153 -25.37 -4.18 -1.99
CA ALA A 153 -24.61 -5.20 -1.29
C ALA A 153 -23.99 -6.17 -2.32
N ASN A 154 -22.72 -6.53 -2.14
CA ASN A 154 -21.92 -7.36 -3.06
C ASN A 154 -21.55 -6.70 -4.40
N THR A 155 -21.41 -5.38 -4.44
CA THR A 155 -20.86 -4.70 -5.62
C THR A 155 -19.40 -5.11 -5.84
N GLU A 156 -19.10 -5.65 -7.03
CA GLU A 156 -17.71 -5.90 -7.43
C GLU A 156 -16.95 -4.58 -7.56
N MET A 157 -15.74 -4.59 -7.02
CA MET A 157 -14.84 -3.44 -7.03
C MET A 157 -13.69 -3.68 -7.99
N VAL A 158 -13.29 -2.63 -8.71
CA VAL A 158 -12.13 -2.59 -9.57
C VAL A 158 -10.94 -2.14 -8.74
N HIS A 159 -9.96 -3.03 -8.65
CA HIS A 159 -8.69 -2.80 -7.99
C HIS A 159 -7.55 -2.59 -8.99
N ASP A 160 -7.72 -3.09 -10.22
CA ASP A 160 -6.68 -3.08 -11.23
C ASP A 160 -6.36 -1.66 -11.71
N THR A 161 -5.07 -1.35 -11.66
CA THR A 161 -4.51 -0.07 -12.11
C THR A 161 -3.45 -0.32 -13.16
N PHE A 162 -3.56 0.39 -14.28
CA PHE A 162 -2.67 0.25 -15.42
C PHE A 162 -1.98 1.56 -15.74
N ARG A 163 -0.78 1.44 -16.32
CA ARG A 163 -0.05 2.51 -17.00
C ARG A 163 0.02 2.18 -18.47
N ILE A 164 -0.23 3.19 -19.30
CA ILE A 164 -0.05 3.08 -20.75
C ILE A 164 1.15 3.97 -21.10
N LEU A 165 2.31 3.35 -21.31
CA LEU A 165 3.57 4.05 -21.59
C LEU A 165 4.09 3.63 -22.95
N SER A 166 4.24 4.57 -23.88
CA SER A 166 4.66 4.30 -25.27
C SER A 166 3.89 3.13 -25.91
N ASN A 167 2.56 3.15 -25.77
CA ASN A 167 1.61 2.12 -26.20
C ASN A 167 1.73 0.76 -25.47
N VAL A 168 2.57 0.59 -24.46
CA VAL A 168 2.64 -0.63 -23.64
C VAL A 168 1.71 -0.50 -22.46
N TRP A 169 0.87 -1.50 -22.24
CA TRP A 169 -0.01 -1.56 -21.08
C TRP A 169 0.69 -2.31 -19.95
N VAL A 170 0.78 -1.72 -18.77
CA VAL A 170 1.43 -2.36 -17.62
C VAL A 170 0.53 -2.24 -16.42
N ASN A 171 0.10 -3.36 -15.87
CA ASN A 171 -0.53 -3.44 -14.56
C ASN A 171 0.55 -3.22 -13.49
N GLU A 172 0.34 -2.24 -12.61
CA GLU A 172 1.13 -2.08 -11.39
C GLU A 172 0.38 -2.73 -10.23
N SER A 173 1.04 -3.66 -9.52
CA SER A 173 0.51 -4.26 -8.29
C SER A 173 1.25 -3.69 -7.09
N TRP A 174 0.69 -2.66 -6.48
CA TRP A 174 1.32 -1.98 -5.34
C TRP A 174 1.45 -2.87 -4.10
N ASP A 175 0.59 -3.88 -4.00
CA ASP A 175 0.62 -4.89 -2.94
C ASP A 175 1.73 -5.93 -3.14
N ALA A 176 2.24 -6.09 -4.37
CA ALA A 176 3.39 -6.96 -4.69
C ALA A 176 4.75 -6.35 -4.31
N GLY A 177 4.78 -5.21 -3.62
CA GLY A 177 6.00 -4.62 -3.09
C GLY A 177 6.90 -3.97 -4.16
N ILE A 178 8.20 -4.24 -4.10
CA ILE A 178 9.22 -3.66 -5.00
C ILE A 178 9.01 -4.04 -6.48
N PRO A 179 8.80 -5.32 -6.85
CA PRO A 179 8.68 -5.71 -8.26
C PRO A 179 7.36 -5.25 -8.90
N GLY A 180 6.35 -4.92 -8.10
CA GLY A 180 5.03 -4.54 -8.57
C GLY A 180 4.91 -3.13 -9.15
N LYS A 181 5.99 -2.35 -9.17
CA LYS A 181 5.98 -0.91 -9.48
C LYS A 181 6.88 -0.58 -10.66
N ILE A 182 6.47 0.42 -11.44
CA ILE A 182 7.32 1.04 -12.44
C ILE A 182 8.21 2.07 -11.75
N TRP A 183 9.51 1.78 -11.69
CA TRP A 183 10.48 2.69 -11.08
C TRP A 183 10.90 3.82 -12.04
N ASP A 184 11.25 4.99 -11.50
CA ASP A 184 11.56 6.19 -12.30
C ASP A 184 12.66 5.95 -13.35
N SER A 185 13.67 5.13 -13.02
CA SER A 185 14.73 4.78 -13.96
C SER A 185 14.21 4.03 -15.19
N ALA A 186 13.18 3.18 -15.04
CA ALA A 186 12.57 2.46 -16.16
C ALA A 186 11.92 3.44 -17.15
N VAL A 187 11.30 4.51 -16.66
CA VAL A 187 10.72 5.56 -17.52
C VAL A 187 11.80 6.30 -18.31
N VAL A 188 12.94 6.61 -17.68
CA VAL A 188 14.09 7.23 -18.36
C VAL A 188 14.71 6.26 -19.37
N MET A 189 14.84 4.99 -19.01
CA MET A 189 15.39 3.95 -19.87
C MET A 189 14.52 3.68 -21.10
N LEU A 190 13.19 3.74 -21.00
CA LEU A 190 12.30 3.58 -22.16
C LEU A 190 12.70 4.52 -23.31
N ALA A 191 12.91 5.79 -23.00
CA ALA A 191 13.31 6.77 -23.99
C ALA A 191 14.72 6.59 -24.52
N PHE A 192 15.65 6.22 -23.64
CA PHE A 192 17.01 5.89 -24.05
C PHE A 192 16.99 4.72 -25.05
N LEU A 193 16.24 3.66 -24.75
CA LEU A 193 16.09 2.50 -25.61
C LEU A 193 15.43 2.86 -26.94
N GLU A 194 14.40 3.73 -26.91
CA GLU A 194 13.78 4.27 -28.13
C GLU A 194 14.80 4.91 -29.07
N GLY A 195 15.65 5.80 -28.53
CA GLY A 195 16.72 6.43 -29.30
C GLY A 195 17.75 5.42 -29.79
N LEU A 196 18.09 4.44 -28.95
CA LEU A 196 19.08 3.41 -29.25
C LEU A 196 18.69 2.57 -30.46
N TYR A 197 17.52 1.92 -30.44
CA TYR A 197 17.13 1.01 -31.53
C TYR A 197 16.74 1.77 -32.81
N LYS A 198 16.27 3.03 -32.70
CA LYS A 198 16.06 3.88 -33.89
C LYS A 198 17.37 4.22 -34.59
N LYS A 199 18.47 4.38 -33.83
CA LYS A 199 19.79 4.71 -34.37
C LYS A 199 20.57 3.49 -34.85
N GLN A 200 20.52 2.39 -34.10
CA GLN A 200 21.33 1.19 -34.34
C GLN A 200 20.59 0.11 -35.13
N GLY A 201 19.27 0.20 -35.24
CA GLY A 201 18.42 -0.88 -35.74
C GLY A 201 18.05 -1.85 -34.61
N LYS A 202 17.57 -3.04 -34.98
CA LYS A 202 17.17 -4.06 -34.03
C LYS A 202 18.34 -4.51 -33.14
N LEU A 203 18.03 -4.81 -31.88
CA LEU A 203 18.99 -5.11 -30.82
C LEU A 203 19.33 -6.61 -30.65
N GLY A 204 18.90 -7.48 -31.57
CA GLY A 204 19.14 -8.93 -31.48
C GLY A 204 18.38 -9.59 -30.32
N HIS A 205 19.06 -10.44 -29.53
CA HIS A 205 18.53 -11.01 -28.30
C HIS A 205 18.74 -10.06 -27.12
N VAL A 206 17.65 -9.64 -26.49
CA VAL A 206 17.66 -8.75 -25.33
C VAL A 206 17.22 -9.50 -24.07
N ILE A 207 17.98 -9.35 -22.98
CA ILE A 207 17.54 -9.73 -21.64
C ILE A 207 17.14 -8.47 -20.86
N ASP A 208 15.92 -8.45 -20.32
CA ASP A 208 15.46 -7.49 -19.31
C ASP A 208 15.68 -8.12 -17.92
N LEU A 209 16.73 -7.65 -17.22
CA LEU A 209 17.20 -8.21 -15.96
C LEU A 209 16.49 -7.56 -14.77
N SER A 210 15.92 -8.39 -13.89
CA SER A 210 15.17 -7.96 -12.70
C SER A 210 14.11 -6.92 -13.06
N ALA A 211 13.24 -7.31 -13.99
CA ALA A 211 12.41 -6.39 -14.74
C ALA A 211 11.21 -5.82 -13.96
N GLY A 212 10.94 -6.34 -12.76
CA GLY A 212 9.77 -5.99 -11.96
C GLY A 212 8.47 -6.22 -12.74
N THR A 213 7.86 -5.17 -13.25
CA THR A 213 6.63 -5.25 -14.05
C THR A 213 6.84 -5.74 -15.49
N GLY A 214 8.10 -5.80 -15.97
CA GLY A 214 8.44 -6.20 -17.35
C GLY A 214 8.42 -5.06 -18.38
N LEU A 215 8.35 -3.80 -17.95
CA LEU A 215 8.09 -2.66 -18.84
C LEU A 215 9.06 -2.53 -20.02
N LEU A 216 10.37 -2.67 -19.78
CA LEU A 216 11.39 -2.43 -20.81
C LEU A 216 11.38 -3.54 -21.86
N GLY A 217 11.34 -4.80 -21.44
CA GLY A 217 11.26 -5.96 -22.31
C GLY A 217 9.99 -5.95 -23.14
N LEU A 218 8.84 -5.66 -22.52
CA LEU A 218 7.55 -5.53 -23.22
C LEU A 218 7.58 -4.41 -24.27
N TYR A 219 8.18 -3.27 -23.92
CA TYR A 219 8.36 -2.16 -24.85
C TYR A 219 9.18 -2.57 -26.07
N LEU A 220 10.32 -3.23 -25.87
CA LEU A 220 11.17 -3.69 -26.97
C LEU A 220 10.49 -4.75 -27.85
N ALA A 221 9.78 -5.70 -27.23
CA ALA A 221 9.04 -6.73 -27.95
C ALA A 221 7.90 -6.13 -28.80
N ARG A 222 7.06 -5.27 -28.19
CA ARG A 222 5.90 -4.68 -28.85
C ARG A 222 6.30 -3.75 -30.01
N ASN A 223 7.42 -3.04 -29.87
CA ASN A 223 7.95 -2.17 -30.93
C ASN A 223 8.83 -2.90 -31.94
N LYS A 224 8.96 -4.24 -31.84
CA LYS A 224 9.82 -5.07 -32.71
C LYS A 224 11.27 -4.57 -32.76
N ALA A 225 11.74 -3.99 -31.64
CA ALA A 225 13.07 -3.44 -31.48
C ALA A 225 14.12 -4.53 -31.18
N ALA A 226 13.68 -5.74 -30.85
CA ALA A 226 14.51 -6.92 -30.63
C ALA A 226 14.03 -8.08 -31.51
N ASP A 227 14.92 -9.03 -31.80
CA ASP A 227 14.58 -10.30 -32.47
C ASP A 227 14.08 -11.35 -31.47
N LYS A 228 14.58 -11.30 -30.23
CA LYS A 228 14.10 -12.09 -29.10
C LYS A 228 14.20 -11.26 -27.83
N VAL A 229 13.19 -11.37 -26.96
CA VAL A 229 13.21 -10.78 -25.62
C VAL A 229 13.06 -11.87 -24.57
N THR A 230 13.94 -11.87 -23.56
CA THR A 230 13.78 -12.67 -22.34
C THR A 230 13.67 -11.72 -21.15
N ILE A 231 12.55 -11.80 -20.42
CA ILE A 231 12.32 -11.03 -19.19
C ILE A 231 12.62 -11.93 -18.00
N THR A 232 13.42 -11.42 -17.06
CA THR A 232 13.85 -12.18 -15.88
C THR A 232 13.51 -11.48 -14.58
N GLU A 233 13.13 -12.26 -13.58
CA GLU A 233 12.88 -11.82 -12.20
C GLU A 233 12.92 -13.03 -11.25
N LEU A 234 12.78 -12.80 -9.94
CA LEU A 234 12.46 -13.83 -8.95
C LEU A 234 11.06 -14.40 -9.17
N ASP A 235 10.84 -15.61 -8.66
CA ASP A 235 9.60 -16.39 -8.87
C ASP A 235 8.34 -15.62 -8.45
N GLU A 236 8.44 -14.79 -7.42
CA GLU A 236 7.32 -14.02 -6.87
C GLU A 236 6.76 -12.97 -7.84
N ALA A 237 7.57 -12.45 -8.77
CA ALA A 237 7.17 -11.42 -9.71
C ALA A 237 6.71 -11.98 -11.07
N LEU A 238 7.04 -13.24 -11.39
CA LEU A 238 6.71 -13.84 -12.68
C LEU A 238 5.21 -13.83 -13.01
N PRO A 239 4.27 -14.08 -12.07
CA PRO A 239 2.84 -14.01 -12.37
C PRO A 239 2.38 -12.62 -12.85
N LEU A 240 2.95 -11.55 -12.29
CA LEU A 240 2.65 -10.18 -12.74
C LEU A 240 3.22 -9.93 -14.14
N ILE A 241 4.45 -10.40 -14.41
CA ILE A 241 5.07 -10.28 -15.73
C ILE A 241 4.27 -11.07 -16.78
N GLU A 242 3.84 -12.29 -16.45
CA GLU A 242 2.97 -13.10 -17.32
C GLU A 242 1.66 -12.38 -17.63
N HIS A 243 1.01 -11.80 -16.61
CA HIS A 243 -0.18 -10.99 -16.79
C HIS A 243 0.10 -9.80 -17.74
N ASN A 244 1.21 -9.08 -17.56
CA ASN A 244 1.58 -7.96 -18.42
C ASN A 244 1.97 -8.40 -19.84
N VAL A 245 2.63 -9.54 -20.04
CA VAL A 245 2.88 -10.15 -21.36
C VAL A 245 1.58 -10.48 -22.06
N ASN A 246 0.61 -11.03 -21.33
CA ASN A 246 -0.72 -11.33 -21.86
C ASN A 246 -1.47 -10.06 -22.24
N LEU A 247 -1.46 -9.04 -21.38
CA LEU A 247 -2.06 -7.73 -21.62
C LEU A 247 -1.49 -7.03 -22.86
N ASN A 248 -0.28 -7.40 -23.29
CA ASN A 248 0.38 -6.87 -24.46
C ASN A 248 0.38 -7.79 -25.69
N ASP A 249 -0.28 -8.94 -25.65
CA ASP A 249 -0.28 -9.96 -26.71
C ASP A 249 1.14 -10.37 -27.14
N GLN A 250 2.04 -10.51 -26.17
CA GLN A 250 3.46 -10.81 -26.42
C GLN A 250 3.89 -12.24 -26.03
N GLN A 251 2.96 -13.14 -25.72
CA GLN A 251 3.26 -14.52 -25.29
C GLN A 251 4.12 -15.31 -26.29
N GLY A 252 4.02 -14.97 -27.58
CA GLY A 252 4.81 -15.58 -28.65
C GLY A 252 6.18 -14.94 -28.91
N ASN A 253 6.43 -13.74 -28.35
CA ASN A 253 7.63 -12.93 -28.65
C ASN A 253 8.52 -12.70 -27.42
N VAL A 254 8.02 -12.99 -26.22
CA VAL A 254 8.71 -12.81 -24.94
C VAL A 254 8.82 -14.15 -24.23
N GLU A 255 10.02 -14.48 -23.76
CA GLU A 255 10.27 -15.59 -22.85
C GLU A 255 10.39 -15.05 -21.42
N ILE A 256 9.71 -15.66 -20.44
CA ILE A 256 9.79 -15.27 -19.03
C ILE A 256 10.58 -16.34 -18.29
N LYS A 257 11.56 -15.94 -17.48
CA LYS A 257 12.41 -16.87 -16.72
C LYS A 257 12.71 -16.37 -15.31
N SER A 258 12.75 -17.31 -14.38
CA SER A 258 13.30 -17.08 -13.05
C SER A 258 14.82 -16.84 -13.13
N LEU A 259 15.32 -15.82 -12.44
CA LEU A 259 16.75 -15.57 -12.29
C LEU A 259 17.08 -14.86 -10.97
N LEU A 260 17.57 -15.62 -10.00
CA LEU A 260 18.27 -15.12 -8.83
C LEU A 260 19.71 -14.73 -9.20
N TRP A 261 20.15 -13.55 -8.78
CA TRP A 261 21.52 -13.11 -9.02
C TRP A 261 22.53 -14.08 -8.38
N GLY A 262 23.64 -14.32 -9.08
CA GLY A 262 24.65 -15.30 -8.69
C GLY A 262 24.31 -16.77 -9.00
N ASP A 263 23.05 -17.10 -9.34
CA ASP A 263 22.68 -18.47 -9.73
C ASP A 263 23.12 -18.80 -11.17
N THR A 264 24.28 -19.45 -11.26
CA THR A 264 24.87 -19.86 -12.54
C THR A 264 24.01 -20.86 -13.34
N THR A 265 23.17 -21.66 -12.67
CA THR A 265 22.32 -22.65 -13.34
C THR A 265 21.15 -21.94 -14.02
N GLN A 266 20.51 -21.01 -13.30
CA GLN A 266 19.45 -20.19 -13.84
C GLN A 266 19.98 -19.26 -14.95
N ALA A 267 21.14 -18.63 -14.75
CA ALA A 267 21.78 -17.82 -15.78
C ALA A 267 22.10 -18.64 -17.06
N ALA A 268 22.59 -19.87 -16.92
CA ALA A 268 22.81 -20.76 -18.05
C ALA A 268 21.51 -21.16 -18.77
N ALA A 269 20.42 -21.34 -18.02
CA ALA A 269 19.10 -21.63 -18.59
C ALA A 269 18.49 -20.41 -19.31
N VAL A 270 18.72 -19.20 -18.80
CA VAL A 270 18.38 -17.93 -19.48
C VAL A 270 19.16 -17.82 -20.78
N GLY A 271 20.46 -18.10 -20.74
CA GLY A 271 21.36 -18.01 -21.88
C GLY A 271 21.98 -16.62 -22.03
N LYS A 272 22.74 -16.43 -23.11
CA LYS A 272 23.48 -15.19 -23.36
C LYS A 272 22.72 -14.25 -24.29
N ALA A 273 22.93 -12.95 -24.15
CA ALA A 273 22.25 -11.91 -24.93
C ALA A 273 23.21 -10.99 -25.68
N ASP A 274 22.71 -10.35 -26.74
CA ASP A 274 23.40 -9.27 -27.43
C ASP A 274 23.30 -7.96 -26.64
N VAL A 275 22.16 -7.74 -25.97
CA VAL A 275 21.92 -6.59 -25.10
C VAL A 275 21.31 -7.03 -23.77
N ILE A 276 21.80 -6.47 -22.67
CA ILE A 276 21.19 -6.60 -21.34
C ILE A 276 20.72 -5.22 -20.90
N VAL A 277 19.47 -5.12 -20.45
CA VAL A 277 18.89 -3.90 -19.87
C VAL A 277 18.49 -4.17 -18.42
N ALA A 278 18.73 -3.21 -17.53
CA ALA A 278 18.33 -3.31 -16.13
C ALA A 278 17.99 -1.92 -15.56
N SER A 279 16.86 -1.80 -14.87
CA SER A 279 16.41 -0.54 -14.26
C SER A 279 16.31 -0.64 -12.73
N ASP A 280 16.94 0.29 -12.02
CA ASP A 280 16.92 0.42 -10.56
C ASP A 280 17.37 -0.85 -9.80
N VAL A 281 18.35 -1.58 -10.33
CA VAL A 281 18.94 -2.77 -9.69
C VAL A 281 20.04 -2.47 -8.65
N LEU A 282 20.41 -1.19 -8.47
CA LEU A 282 21.46 -0.75 -7.54
C LEU A 282 20.87 -0.15 -6.26
N TYR A 283 20.29 -1.00 -5.41
CA TYR A 283 19.63 -0.59 -4.17
C TYR A 283 20.04 -1.39 -2.92
N GLU A 284 20.52 -2.63 -3.09
CA GLU A 284 20.99 -3.50 -1.99
C GLU A 284 22.45 -3.90 -2.22
N SER A 285 23.37 -3.22 -1.53
CA SER A 285 24.82 -3.35 -1.76
C SER A 285 25.39 -4.72 -1.37
N GLU A 286 24.66 -5.50 -0.58
CA GLU A 286 25.02 -6.88 -0.23
C GLU A 286 25.00 -7.83 -1.44
N PHE A 287 24.16 -7.56 -2.44
CA PHE A 287 24.00 -8.41 -3.63
C PHE A 287 24.84 -7.97 -4.84
N PHE A 288 25.67 -6.94 -4.71
CA PHE A 288 26.45 -6.39 -5.83
C PHE A 288 27.45 -7.37 -6.44
N THR A 289 28.02 -8.26 -5.64
CA THR A 289 28.90 -9.33 -6.14
C THR A 289 28.14 -10.29 -7.04
N ASP A 290 26.96 -10.72 -6.60
CA ASP A 290 26.11 -11.67 -7.32
C ASP A 290 25.55 -11.04 -8.61
N LEU A 291 25.15 -9.77 -8.55
CA LEU A 291 24.71 -9.01 -9.72
C LEU A 291 25.83 -8.89 -10.77
N ALA A 292 27.04 -8.50 -10.37
CA ALA A 292 28.18 -8.38 -11.28
C ALA A 292 28.52 -9.72 -11.95
N LYS A 293 28.45 -10.82 -11.18
CA LYS A 293 28.63 -12.18 -11.70
C LYS A 293 27.54 -12.57 -12.70
N THR A 294 26.28 -12.27 -12.41
CA THR A 294 25.16 -12.53 -13.34
C THR A 294 25.32 -11.77 -14.65
N LEU A 295 25.75 -10.50 -14.61
CA LEU A 295 26.03 -9.72 -15.81
C LEU A 295 27.11 -10.37 -16.68
N GLU A 296 28.17 -10.93 -16.09
CA GLU A 296 29.20 -11.70 -16.80
C GLU A 296 28.61 -12.99 -17.41
N ASP A 297 27.84 -13.75 -16.65
CA ASP A 297 27.29 -15.05 -17.08
C ASP A 297 26.34 -14.94 -18.28
N LEU A 298 25.54 -13.88 -18.31
CA LEU A 298 24.61 -13.57 -19.39
C LEU A 298 25.31 -12.92 -20.61
N SER A 299 26.60 -12.59 -20.49
CA SER A 299 27.34 -11.87 -21.52
C SER A 299 28.18 -12.77 -22.42
N THR A 300 28.24 -12.38 -23.69
CA THR A 300 29.30 -12.73 -24.64
C THR A 300 30.36 -11.63 -24.65
N ARG A 301 31.37 -11.74 -25.53
CA ARG A 301 32.37 -10.67 -25.70
C ARG A 301 31.80 -9.40 -26.33
N ASP A 302 30.68 -9.51 -27.04
CA ASP A 302 30.09 -8.42 -27.82
C ASP A 302 28.82 -7.87 -27.17
N THR A 303 28.45 -8.36 -25.97
CA THR A 303 27.25 -7.94 -25.26
C THR A 303 27.35 -6.49 -24.78
N SER A 304 26.30 -5.71 -25.07
CA SER A 304 26.15 -4.35 -24.54
C SER A 304 25.20 -4.33 -23.34
N ILE A 305 25.62 -3.74 -22.22
CA ILE A 305 24.84 -3.69 -20.98
C ILE A 305 24.44 -2.24 -20.69
N TYR A 306 23.15 -1.99 -20.48
CA TYR A 306 22.60 -0.68 -20.13
C TYR A 306 21.90 -0.75 -18.77
N ILE A 307 22.46 -0.05 -17.79
CA ILE A 307 21.90 0.04 -16.43
C ILE A 307 21.45 1.47 -16.18
N GLY A 308 20.16 1.67 -15.97
CA GLY A 308 19.58 2.93 -15.50
C GLY A 308 19.25 2.81 -14.02
N TYR A 309 19.65 3.78 -13.21
CA TYR A 309 19.33 3.77 -11.79
C TYR A 309 19.25 5.19 -11.23
N LYS A 310 18.56 5.33 -10.12
CA LYS A 310 18.46 6.56 -9.34
C LYS A 310 19.08 6.34 -7.97
N ARG A 311 20.04 7.19 -7.59
CA ARG A 311 20.73 7.12 -6.29
C ARG A 311 19.70 7.31 -5.16
N ARG A 312 19.41 6.24 -4.41
CA ARG A 312 18.50 6.23 -3.25
C ARG A 312 19.23 5.60 -2.07
N GLY A 313 19.91 6.41 -1.26
CA GLY A 313 20.73 5.90 -0.15
C GLY A 313 22.04 5.21 -0.58
N LEU A 314 22.19 4.85 -1.85
CA LEU A 314 23.45 4.39 -2.44
C LEU A 314 24.51 5.49 -2.32
N ASP A 315 25.50 5.26 -1.48
CA ASP A 315 26.63 6.19 -1.33
C ASP A 315 27.67 5.98 -2.44
N GLN A 316 28.63 6.91 -2.52
CA GLN A 316 29.63 6.89 -3.57
C GLN A 316 30.59 5.69 -3.44
N ASP A 317 30.86 5.22 -2.23
CA ASP A 317 31.78 4.11 -1.98
C ASP A 317 31.13 2.78 -2.40
N GLU A 318 29.85 2.59 -2.13
CA GLU A 318 29.05 1.45 -2.59
C GLU A 318 28.92 1.43 -4.11
N GLU A 319 28.65 2.57 -4.72
CA GLU A 319 28.59 2.71 -6.18
C GLU A 319 29.95 2.38 -6.83
N ASP A 320 31.05 2.95 -6.31
CA ASP A 320 32.40 2.69 -6.81
C ASP A 320 32.80 1.23 -6.63
N ARG A 321 32.36 0.59 -5.53
CA ARG A 321 32.53 -0.85 -5.29
C ARG A 321 31.82 -1.68 -6.35
N PHE A 322 30.55 -1.38 -6.68
CA PHE A 322 29.83 -2.10 -7.72
C PHE A 322 30.58 -2.02 -9.07
N TRP A 323 31.04 -0.83 -9.44
CA TRP A 323 31.82 -0.66 -10.66
C TRP A 323 33.18 -1.36 -10.62
N SER A 324 33.79 -1.50 -9.44
CA SER A 324 35.01 -2.31 -9.29
C SER A 324 34.73 -3.79 -9.54
N LEU A 325 33.66 -4.33 -8.94
CA LEU A 325 33.24 -5.72 -9.13
C LEU A 325 32.96 -6.01 -10.60
N CYS A 326 32.24 -5.13 -11.30
CA CYS A 326 32.03 -5.26 -12.74
C CYS A 326 33.33 -5.31 -13.55
N ARG A 327 34.36 -4.51 -13.19
CA ARG A 327 35.68 -4.58 -13.83
C ARG A 327 36.41 -5.89 -13.54
N ASP A 328 36.31 -6.39 -12.31
CA ASP A 328 36.88 -7.69 -11.92
C ASP A 328 36.24 -8.85 -12.70
N HIS A 329 34.97 -8.67 -13.10
CA HIS A 329 34.21 -9.55 -14.00
C HIS A 329 34.39 -9.21 -15.50
N ASN A 330 35.50 -8.56 -15.87
CA ASN A 330 35.88 -8.23 -17.25
C ASN A 330 34.90 -7.30 -18.02
N LEU A 331 34.06 -6.55 -17.31
CA LEU A 331 33.15 -5.58 -17.93
C LEU A 331 33.81 -4.20 -18.04
N SER A 332 33.75 -3.60 -19.23
CA SER A 332 34.16 -2.21 -19.45
C SER A 332 33.00 -1.26 -19.14
N ILE A 333 33.25 -0.23 -18.34
CA ILE A 333 32.21 0.66 -17.81
C ILE A 333 32.39 2.05 -18.37
N THR A 334 31.31 2.64 -18.88
CA THR A 334 31.27 4.04 -19.30
C THR A 334 30.02 4.68 -18.73
N LEU A 335 30.20 5.77 -17.97
CA LEU A 335 29.08 6.55 -17.47
C LEU A 335 28.49 7.39 -18.62
N LEU A 336 27.22 7.17 -18.92
CA LEU A 336 26.46 7.99 -19.86
C LEU A 336 25.84 9.15 -19.08
N ASN A 337 26.39 10.35 -19.22
CA ASN A 337 25.91 11.52 -18.49
C ASN A 337 24.68 12.12 -19.20
N THR A 338 23.54 12.18 -18.53
CA THR A 338 22.25 12.65 -19.07
C THR A 338 22.12 14.17 -19.15
N SER A 339 23.24 14.90 -19.05
CA SER A 339 23.26 16.37 -19.20
C SER A 339 23.06 16.84 -20.65
N ASP A 340 23.01 15.91 -21.61
CA ASP A 340 22.61 16.20 -22.98
C ASP A 340 21.07 16.29 -23.06
N PRO A 341 20.49 17.49 -23.26
CA PRO A 341 19.03 17.66 -23.34
C PRO A 341 18.38 16.89 -24.48
N THR A 342 19.17 16.38 -25.44
CA THR A 342 18.67 15.52 -26.53
C THR A 342 18.52 14.05 -26.12
N MET A 343 19.10 13.64 -24.99
CA MET A 343 19.03 12.29 -24.42
C MET A 343 17.95 12.17 -23.32
N LEU A 344 17.54 13.28 -22.71
CA LEU A 344 16.39 13.29 -21.79
C LEU A 344 15.10 13.30 -22.63
N PRO A 345 14.25 12.27 -22.52
CA PRO A 345 12.94 12.36 -23.13
C PRO A 345 12.16 13.53 -22.56
N ASP A 346 11.33 14.09 -23.43
CA ASP A 346 10.13 14.75 -22.98
C ASP A 346 9.25 13.68 -22.32
N ILE A 347 9.34 13.55 -20.99
CA ILE A 347 8.58 12.56 -20.20
C ILE A 347 7.09 12.69 -20.53
N ALA A 348 6.61 13.91 -20.86
CA ALA A 348 5.25 14.13 -21.30
C ALA A 348 4.87 13.35 -22.56
N LYS A 349 5.81 13.08 -23.48
CA LYS A 349 5.56 12.23 -24.68
C LYS A 349 5.48 10.73 -24.34
N ILE A 350 6.18 10.29 -23.30
CA ILE A 350 6.13 8.89 -22.85
C ILE A 350 4.80 8.62 -22.14
N THR A 351 4.34 9.60 -21.35
CA THR A 351 3.14 9.49 -20.53
C THR A 351 1.85 9.91 -21.26
N ASN A 352 1.90 10.75 -22.29
CA ASN A 352 0.73 11.13 -23.09
C ASN A 352 0.90 10.67 -24.55
N PRO A 353 0.39 9.49 -24.93
CA PRO A 353 0.31 9.13 -26.33
C PRO A 353 -0.64 10.10 -27.07
N SER A 354 -0.24 10.58 -28.25
CA SER A 354 -1.12 11.36 -29.12
C SER A 354 -2.33 10.50 -29.57
N PRO A 355 -3.54 11.08 -29.74
CA PRO A 355 -4.76 10.35 -30.12
C PRO A 355 -4.67 9.53 -31.42
N GLU A 356 -3.68 9.82 -32.29
CA GLU A 356 -3.55 9.18 -33.60
C GLU A 356 -2.86 7.79 -33.58
N GLN A 357 -2.33 7.33 -32.44
CA GLN A 357 -1.59 6.05 -32.37
C GLN A 357 -2.31 4.93 -31.60
N THR A 358 -3.44 5.20 -30.95
CA THR A 358 -4.27 4.23 -30.25
C THR A 358 -5.26 3.56 -31.21
N ASN A 359 -4.77 2.79 -32.18
CA ASN A 359 -5.59 1.90 -33.00
C ASN A 359 -5.17 0.45 -32.76
N SER A 360 -5.34 -0.04 -31.52
CA SER A 360 -5.26 -1.47 -31.20
C SER A 360 -6.67 -2.05 -31.14
N ASN A 361 -7.28 -2.21 -32.32
CA ASN A 361 -8.51 -2.98 -32.51
C ASN A 361 -8.20 -4.48 -32.35
N ALA A 362 -8.28 -4.97 -31.12
CA ALA A 362 -8.49 -6.37 -30.72
C ALA A 362 -7.90 -6.52 -29.32
N ARG A 363 -8.68 -6.33 -28.25
CA ARG A 363 -8.16 -6.59 -26.90
C ARG A 363 -9.24 -6.87 -25.88
N VAL A 364 -9.02 -7.98 -25.17
CA VAL A 364 -9.67 -8.42 -23.94
C VAL A 364 -11.08 -9.03 -24.12
N GLU A 365 -11.16 -10.17 -24.80
CA GLU A 365 -12.37 -11.03 -24.79
C GLU A 365 -12.18 -12.37 -24.03
N GLN A 366 -11.04 -12.64 -23.37
CA GLN A 366 -10.75 -14.02 -22.95
C GLN A 366 -10.22 -14.30 -21.53
N GLN A 367 -10.27 -13.36 -20.57
CA GLN A 367 -9.72 -13.64 -19.23
C GLN A 367 -10.66 -13.32 -18.06
N GLN A 368 -11.86 -13.89 -18.09
CA GLN A 368 -12.74 -13.89 -16.90
C GLN A 368 -13.28 -15.28 -16.52
N GLN A 369 -12.62 -16.37 -16.95
CA GLN A 369 -13.05 -17.73 -16.61
C GLN A 369 -12.03 -18.67 -15.93
N ASP A 370 -10.76 -18.29 -15.76
CA ASP A 370 -9.76 -19.16 -15.12
C ASP A 370 -9.36 -18.71 -13.71
N PHE A 371 -10.32 -18.65 -12.78
CA PHE A 371 -10.03 -18.60 -11.34
C PHE A 371 -10.91 -19.52 -10.48
N ASN A 372 -11.60 -20.48 -11.10
CA ASN A 372 -12.33 -21.51 -10.38
C ASN A 372 -12.07 -22.89 -11.01
N GLY A 373 -11.01 -23.57 -10.54
CA GLY A 373 -10.96 -25.02 -10.65
C GLY A 373 -9.59 -25.63 -10.81
N HIS A 374 -8.73 -25.58 -9.79
CA HIS A 374 -7.61 -26.53 -9.64
C HIS A 374 -7.49 -27.00 -8.18
N HIS A 375 -8.54 -27.65 -7.67
CA HIS A 375 -8.48 -28.41 -6.42
C HIS A 375 -9.26 -29.72 -6.52
N THR A 376 -8.87 -30.59 -7.44
CA THR A 376 -9.17 -32.02 -7.35
C THR A 376 -8.20 -32.78 -8.22
N VAL A 377 -7.22 -33.47 -7.62
CA VAL A 377 -6.70 -34.81 -7.94
C VAL A 377 -5.36 -34.95 -7.20
N ALA A 378 -5.41 -35.43 -5.96
CA ALA A 378 -4.32 -36.16 -5.30
C ALA A 378 -4.81 -36.81 -3.99
N VAL A 379 -6.01 -37.40 -3.98
CA VAL A 379 -6.45 -38.27 -2.87
C VAL A 379 -6.44 -39.70 -3.37
N GLY A 380 -5.30 -40.36 -3.21
CA GLY A 380 -5.16 -41.73 -3.65
C GLY A 380 -3.74 -42.25 -3.51
N LYS A 381 -3.23 -42.32 -2.27
CA LYS A 381 -2.20 -43.25 -1.76
C LYS A 381 -1.57 -42.71 -0.46
N SER A 382 -2.27 -42.82 0.67
CA SER A 382 -1.65 -42.59 2.00
C SER A 382 -2.51 -43.08 3.17
N ALA A 383 -3.19 -44.22 3.01
CA ALA A 383 -3.99 -44.82 4.09
C ALA A 383 -3.16 -45.67 5.09
N THR A 384 -1.84 -45.73 4.96
CA THR A 384 -0.98 -46.60 5.79
C THR A 384 -0.14 -45.85 6.84
N TRP A 385 -0.20 -44.52 6.88
CA TRP A 385 0.60 -43.68 7.81
C TRP A 385 -0.23 -42.93 8.85
N PHE A 386 -1.56 -43.03 8.78
CA PHE A 386 -2.50 -42.27 9.62
C PHE A 386 -2.26 -42.42 11.15
N PRO A 387 -1.92 -43.61 11.71
CA PRO A 387 -1.65 -43.73 13.14
C PRO A 387 -0.33 -43.08 13.57
N LEU A 388 0.68 -43.06 12.68
CA LEU A 388 1.99 -42.44 12.93
C LEU A 388 1.92 -40.92 12.83
N CYS A 389 1.15 -40.39 11.87
CA CYS A 389 0.92 -38.95 11.73
C CYS A 389 0.09 -38.39 12.89
N LEU A 390 -0.87 -39.15 13.43
CA LEU A 390 -1.65 -38.74 14.60
C LEU A 390 -0.80 -38.72 15.88
N PHE A 391 0.10 -39.68 16.06
CA PHE A 391 1.03 -39.71 17.19
C PHE A 391 2.08 -38.58 17.09
N ALA A 392 2.61 -38.32 15.89
CA ALA A 392 3.50 -37.19 15.62
C ALA A 392 2.79 -35.84 15.83
N ALA A 393 1.53 -35.69 15.42
CA ALA A 393 0.74 -34.47 15.61
C ALA A 393 0.41 -34.19 17.08
N ILE A 394 0.17 -35.22 17.89
CA ILE A 394 -0.04 -35.08 19.34
C ILE A 394 1.27 -34.72 20.06
N VAL A 395 2.40 -35.29 19.65
CA VAL A 395 3.71 -34.93 20.20
C VAL A 395 4.13 -33.52 19.76
N LEU A 396 3.90 -33.14 18.49
CA LEU A 396 4.17 -31.80 17.96
C LEU A 396 3.25 -30.71 18.56
N SER A 397 1.98 -31.03 18.89
CA SER A 397 1.09 -30.08 19.58
C SER A 397 1.46 -29.88 21.06
N MET A 398 2.03 -30.92 21.70
CA MET A 398 2.64 -30.77 23.02
C MET A 398 3.91 -29.89 22.97
N PHE A 399 4.64 -29.86 21.85
CA PHE A 399 5.76 -28.94 21.64
C PHE A 399 5.33 -27.54 21.15
N SER A 400 4.18 -27.38 20.48
CA SER A 400 3.67 -26.07 20.02
C SER A 400 3.16 -25.17 21.14
N SER A 401 2.98 -25.70 22.36
CA SER A 401 2.70 -24.91 23.57
C SER A 401 3.97 -24.51 24.33
N LEU A 402 5.10 -25.19 24.09
CA LEU A 402 6.43 -24.86 24.61
C LEU A 402 7.24 -23.99 23.63
N TYR A 403 6.93 -24.05 22.34
CA TYR A 403 7.56 -23.25 21.28
C TYR A 403 7.36 -21.73 21.46
N PRO A 404 6.18 -21.21 21.87
CA PRO A 404 5.99 -19.79 22.10
C PRO A 404 6.83 -19.28 23.28
N THR A 405 7.04 -20.09 24.32
CA THR A 405 7.83 -19.68 25.50
C THR A 405 9.34 -19.69 25.22
N LEU A 406 9.83 -20.66 24.45
CA LEU A 406 11.23 -20.75 24.05
C LEU A 406 11.60 -19.82 22.88
N VAL A 407 10.71 -19.65 21.89
CA VAL A 407 10.99 -18.80 20.71
C VAL A 407 10.72 -17.34 20.98
N MET A 408 9.77 -16.95 21.84
CA MET A 408 9.66 -15.54 22.28
C MET A 408 10.97 -15.05 22.89
N SER A 409 11.63 -15.87 23.72
CA SER A 409 12.90 -15.47 24.32
C SER A 409 14.09 -15.41 23.34
N VAL A 410 13.99 -16.04 22.16
CA VAL A 410 14.99 -15.98 21.08
C VAL A 410 14.68 -14.85 20.10
N VAL A 411 13.41 -14.70 19.68
CA VAL A 411 12.94 -13.60 18.82
C VAL A 411 13.11 -12.26 19.52
N PHE A 412 12.84 -12.17 20.83
CA PHE A 412 13.10 -10.97 21.60
C PHE A 412 14.59 -10.70 21.85
N ARG A 413 15.45 -11.72 21.88
CA ARG A 413 16.90 -11.51 21.87
C ARG A 413 17.39 -11.02 20.50
N ALA A 414 16.86 -11.57 19.41
CA ALA A 414 17.20 -11.15 18.06
C ALA A 414 16.74 -9.71 17.77
N GLN A 415 15.55 -9.33 18.23
CA GLN A 415 15.06 -7.95 18.15
C GLN A 415 15.83 -7.00 19.08
N ALA A 416 16.23 -7.43 20.28
CA ALA A 416 17.09 -6.62 21.15
C ALA A 416 18.48 -6.35 20.54
N SER A 417 19.04 -7.31 19.81
CA SER A 417 20.30 -7.13 19.07
C SER A 417 20.15 -6.22 17.84
N ALA A 418 18.97 -6.21 17.20
CA ALA A 418 18.69 -5.33 16.06
C ALA A 418 18.44 -3.86 16.46
N VAL A 419 18.04 -3.60 17.70
CA VAL A 419 17.75 -2.24 18.22
C VAL A 419 18.98 -1.56 18.85
N SER A 420 20.10 -2.26 19.06
CA SER A 420 21.37 -1.65 19.47
C SER A 420 22.57 -2.37 18.81
N PRO A 421 23.01 -1.92 17.62
CA PRO A 421 24.15 -2.50 16.91
C PRO A 421 25.47 -2.45 17.70
N ASP A 422 25.59 -1.49 18.62
CA ASP A 422 26.82 -1.21 19.36
C ASP A 422 26.89 -1.87 20.74
N GLY A 423 25.89 -2.68 21.13
CA GLY A 423 25.85 -3.36 22.44
C GLY A 423 25.83 -2.39 23.64
N LYS A 424 25.69 -1.08 23.39
CA LYS A 424 25.48 -0.07 24.43
C LYS A 424 23.98 0.07 24.66
N PRO A 425 23.50 -0.09 25.91
CA PRO A 425 22.11 0.18 26.21
C PRO A 425 21.78 1.63 25.81
N PRO A 426 20.57 1.90 25.29
CA PRO A 426 20.12 3.27 25.15
C PRO A 426 20.31 3.97 26.50
N PRO A 427 20.74 5.25 26.52
CA PRO A 427 20.91 5.99 27.76
C PRO A 427 19.62 5.84 28.56
N PRO A 428 19.69 5.54 29.87
CA PRO A 428 18.50 5.33 30.68
C PRO A 428 17.57 6.50 30.42
N THR A 429 16.37 6.21 29.90
CA THR A 429 15.27 7.16 29.99
C THR A 429 15.16 7.42 31.47
N GLY A 430 15.59 8.62 31.87
CA GLY A 430 15.72 8.97 33.28
C GLY A 430 14.42 8.61 33.99
N ASN A 431 14.53 8.20 35.26
CA ASN A 431 13.43 8.07 36.20
C ASN A 431 12.70 9.42 36.34
N ASN A 432 11.95 9.82 35.31
CA ASN A 432 11.11 10.99 35.28
C ASN A 432 9.67 10.50 35.36
N SER A 433 9.37 9.75 36.42
CA SER A 433 7.99 9.47 36.83
C SER A 433 7.26 10.71 37.35
N ASN A 434 7.78 11.93 37.13
CA ASN A 434 7.21 13.18 37.64
C ASN A 434 7.37 14.40 36.70
N ASN A 435 7.87 14.26 35.47
CA ASN A 435 7.95 15.39 34.54
C ASN A 435 6.83 15.28 33.51
N ASN A 436 5.64 15.76 33.87
CA ASN A 436 4.57 16.08 32.93
C ASN A 436 5.07 17.19 31.99
N VAL A 437 5.77 16.82 30.92
CA VAL A 437 6.02 17.75 29.82
C VAL A 437 4.66 18.00 29.16
N PRO A 438 4.14 19.25 29.13
CA PRO A 438 2.89 19.53 28.46
C PRO A 438 3.00 19.15 26.99
N LEU A 439 1.94 18.56 26.44
CA LEU A 439 1.84 18.33 25.01
C LEU A 439 1.84 19.70 24.29
N ILE A 440 2.93 20.01 23.57
CA ILE A 440 3.04 21.28 22.83
C ILE A 440 2.28 21.13 21.51
N ILE A 441 1.23 21.94 21.34
CA ILE A 441 0.41 21.99 20.13
C ILE A 441 0.47 23.40 19.58
N ASP A 442 1.22 23.58 18.49
CA ASP A 442 1.40 24.89 17.83
C ASP A 442 0.26 25.24 16.86
N CYS A 443 -0.83 24.47 16.88
CA CYS A 443 -1.99 24.69 16.03
C CYS A 443 -2.91 25.80 16.60
N PRO A 444 -3.44 26.70 15.75
CA PRO A 444 -4.36 27.75 16.20
C PRO A 444 -5.68 27.16 16.72
N ARG A 445 -6.35 27.90 17.62
CA ARG A 445 -7.70 27.56 18.07
C ARG A 445 -8.71 27.69 16.93
N LEU A 446 -9.72 26.82 16.94
CA LEU A 446 -10.81 26.86 15.96
C LEU A 446 -11.80 27.98 16.32
N PRO A 447 -12.36 28.70 15.32
CA PRO A 447 -13.42 29.66 15.58
C PRO A 447 -14.72 28.97 15.99
N SER A 448 -15.42 29.57 16.95
CA SER A 448 -16.73 29.10 17.42
C SER A 448 -17.77 29.12 16.30
N ARG A 449 -18.64 28.11 16.28
CA ARG A 449 -19.78 27.98 15.34
C ARG A 449 -20.88 27.11 15.95
N GLU A 450 -21.97 26.93 15.21
CA GLU A 450 -22.95 25.88 15.48
C GLU A 450 -22.39 24.49 15.14
N GLY A 451 -22.77 23.49 15.93
CA GLY A 451 -22.25 22.12 15.82
C GLY A 451 -22.52 21.46 14.46
N ALA A 452 -21.71 20.45 14.14
CA ALA A 452 -21.75 19.76 12.85
C ALA A 452 -23.11 19.13 12.52
N LYS A 453 -23.60 19.39 11.29
CA LYS A 453 -24.88 18.84 10.77
C LYS A 453 -24.74 17.50 10.05
N SER A 454 -23.55 17.21 9.54
CA SER A 454 -23.22 15.95 8.87
C SER A 454 -21.76 15.58 9.12
N VAL A 455 -21.37 14.35 8.75
CA VAL A 455 -20.00 13.88 8.91
C VAL A 455 -18.99 14.67 8.05
N GLN A 456 -19.41 15.22 6.91
CA GLN A 456 -18.57 16.06 6.04
C GLN A 456 -18.28 17.45 6.66
N ASP A 457 -19.11 17.88 7.61
CA ASP A 457 -18.97 19.14 8.34
C ASP A 457 -18.32 18.94 9.72
N LEU A 458 -17.86 17.73 10.05
CA LEU A 458 -17.35 17.42 11.39
C LEU A 458 -15.95 18.03 11.63
N ARG A 459 -15.76 18.68 12.78
CA ARG A 459 -14.47 19.20 13.25
C ARG A 459 -14.07 18.57 14.59
N PRO A 460 -12.79 18.66 15.00
CA PRO A 460 -12.35 18.13 16.29
C PRO A 460 -13.10 18.69 17.51
N ASP A 461 -13.59 19.93 17.45
CA ASP A 461 -14.36 20.56 18.53
C ASP A 461 -15.82 20.10 18.64
N ASP A 462 -16.35 19.38 17.63
CA ASP A 462 -17.68 18.77 17.67
C ASP A 462 -17.69 17.39 18.38
N ILE A 463 -16.51 16.77 18.52
CA ILE A 463 -16.38 15.42 19.07
C ILE A 463 -16.51 15.46 20.60
N ARG A 464 -17.51 14.75 21.12
CA ARG A 464 -17.81 14.67 22.56
C ARG A 464 -17.17 13.46 23.24
N LEU A 465 -17.09 12.35 22.51
CA LEU A 465 -16.67 11.05 23.04
C LEU A 465 -15.73 10.34 22.05
N VAL A 466 -14.62 9.79 22.57
CA VAL A 466 -13.81 8.81 21.84
C VAL A 466 -14.11 7.39 22.31
N MET A 467 -14.07 6.43 21.40
CA MET A 467 -14.24 5.00 21.66
C MET A 467 -13.22 4.20 20.84
N GLY A 468 -12.87 3.01 21.31
CA GLY A 468 -11.86 2.18 20.65
C GLY A 468 -12.14 0.69 20.75
N ILE A 469 -11.95 -0.02 19.64
CA ILE A 469 -11.92 -1.50 19.57
C ILE A 469 -10.68 -1.94 18.80
N GLY A 470 -10.12 -3.09 19.16
CA GLY A 470 -8.91 -3.59 18.53
C GLY A 470 -8.13 -4.64 19.32
N ASP A 471 -6.94 -4.94 18.81
CA ASP A 471 -6.06 -5.93 19.41
C ASP A 471 -5.06 -5.34 20.43
N SER A 472 -3.94 -6.03 20.63
CA SER A 472 -2.89 -5.67 21.59
C SER A 472 -2.29 -4.29 21.33
N VAL A 473 -2.21 -3.87 20.06
CA VAL A 473 -1.66 -2.56 19.69
C VAL A 473 -2.61 -1.46 20.17
N MET A 474 -3.91 -1.65 19.95
CA MET A 474 -4.95 -0.72 20.39
C MET A 474 -5.08 -0.67 21.92
N ALA A 475 -4.88 -1.81 22.58
CA ALA A 475 -4.84 -1.91 24.04
C ALA A 475 -3.62 -1.21 24.67
N GLY A 476 -2.60 -0.86 23.87
CA GLY A 476 -1.36 -0.26 24.36
C GLY A 476 -0.46 -1.28 25.06
N PHE A 477 -0.53 -2.56 24.70
CA PHE A 477 0.32 -3.60 25.28
C PHE A 477 1.80 -3.28 25.06
N GLY A 478 2.55 -3.14 26.15
CA GLY A 478 3.98 -2.83 26.11
C GLY A 478 4.33 -1.48 25.50
N ALA A 479 3.39 -0.54 25.36
CA ALA A 479 3.62 0.74 24.68
C ALA A 479 4.68 1.63 25.34
N LYS A 480 5.00 1.42 26.63
CA LYS A 480 6.11 2.10 27.32
C LYS A 480 7.49 1.46 27.07
N GLY A 481 7.56 0.40 26.27
CA GLY A 481 8.80 -0.22 25.79
C GLY A 481 9.65 -0.89 26.87
N ILE A 482 10.95 -1.02 26.59
CA ILE A 482 11.93 -1.66 27.47
C ILE A 482 12.27 -0.71 28.63
N ILE A 483 11.84 -1.07 29.84
CA ILE A 483 12.18 -0.35 31.07
C ILE A 483 13.33 -1.10 31.78
N ASN A 484 14.35 -0.37 32.22
CA ASN A 484 15.53 -0.92 32.93
C ASN A 484 16.29 -2.01 32.14
N ASN A 485 16.40 -1.86 30.82
CA ASN A 485 17.18 -2.76 29.96
C ASN A 485 16.72 -4.24 29.99
N ARG A 486 15.47 -4.49 30.40
CA ARG A 486 14.86 -5.82 30.43
C ARG A 486 13.64 -5.87 29.52
N PHE A 487 13.75 -6.67 28.46
CA PHE A 487 12.66 -6.91 27.53
C PHE A 487 11.48 -7.64 28.18
N ILE A 488 11.76 -8.58 29.10
CA ILE A 488 10.73 -9.28 29.90
C ILE A 488 10.80 -8.75 31.33
N SER A 489 9.82 -7.93 31.69
CA SER A 489 9.59 -7.48 33.06
C SER A 489 8.08 -7.45 33.32
N LEU A 490 7.65 -7.46 34.59
CA LEU A 490 6.22 -7.27 34.92
C LEU A 490 5.66 -5.96 34.34
N ASN A 491 6.52 -4.99 34.02
CA ASN A 491 6.10 -3.74 33.39
C ASN A 491 5.87 -3.87 31.87
N THR A 492 6.53 -4.82 31.19
CA THR A 492 6.31 -5.09 29.75
C THR A 492 5.13 -6.05 29.50
N LEU A 493 4.54 -6.61 30.56
CA LEU A 493 3.31 -7.41 30.52
C LEU A 493 2.04 -6.58 30.83
N LYS A 494 2.16 -5.25 30.75
CA LYS A 494 1.04 -4.33 31.00
C LYS A 494 0.43 -3.83 29.70
N GLU A 495 -0.87 -3.61 29.74
CA GLU A 495 -1.57 -2.73 28.80
C GLU A 495 -1.44 -1.31 29.32
N ASN A 496 -0.62 -0.51 28.64
CA ASN A 496 -0.38 0.88 28.97
C ASN A 496 -1.48 1.77 28.35
N ARG A 497 -2.71 1.54 28.82
CA ARG A 497 -3.96 2.16 28.34
C ARG A 497 -3.87 3.68 28.20
N GLY A 498 -3.27 4.35 29.17
CA GLY A 498 -3.13 5.81 29.20
C GLY A 498 -2.25 6.42 28.12
N VAL A 499 -1.39 5.62 27.49
CA VAL A 499 -0.50 6.04 26.39
C VAL A 499 -0.80 5.32 25.07
N SER A 500 -1.92 4.59 24.98
CA SER A 500 -2.38 4.01 23.72
C SER A 500 -2.57 5.12 22.68
N PHE A 501 -1.98 4.97 21.50
CA PHE A 501 -1.95 6.04 20.48
C PHE A 501 -3.35 6.56 20.13
N ALA A 502 -4.36 5.67 20.13
CA ALA A 502 -5.72 5.98 19.71
C ALA A 502 -6.65 6.36 20.87
N MET A 503 -6.37 5.91 22.10
CA MET A 503 -7.31 6.02 23.23
C MET A 503 -6.73 6.59 24.52
N GLY A 504 -5.41 6.76 24.62
CA GLY A 504 -4.77 7.22 25.83
C GLY A 504 -5.07 8.68 26.17
N GLY A 505 -5.29 8.96 27.45
CA GLY A 505 -5.51 10.29 28.02
C GLY A 505 -4.52 10.68 29.11
N ASP A 506 -3.40 9.96 29.26
CA ASP A 506 -2.38 10.33 30.24
C ASP A 506 -1.78 11.70 29.86
N PRO A 507 -1.53 12.59 30.84
CA PRO A 507 -0.95 13.91 30.58
C PRO A 507 0.38 13.83 29.81
N GLY A 508 0.49 14.61 28.74
CA GLY A 508 1.70 14.68 27.91
C GLY A 508 1.86 13.54 26.89
N ALA A 509 0.94 12.57 26.86
CA ALA A 509 0.98 11.51 25.86
C ALA A 509 0.57 12.05 24.46
N MET A 510 1.33 11.70 23.43
CA MET A 510 1.02 12.00 22.02
C MET A 510 -0.06 11.03 21.51
N THR A 511 -1.32 11.28 21.85
CA THR A 511 -2.44 10.41 21.51
C THR A 511 -3.55 11.17 20.79
N VAL A 512 -4.37 10.46 20.01
CA VAL A 512 -5.53 11.04 19.33
C VAL A 512 -6.45 11.79 20.31
N PRO A 513 -6.81 11.24 21.49
CA PRO A 513 -7.70 11.95 22.41
C PRO A 513 -7.07 13.20 23.02
N ASN A 514 -5.77 13.19 23.36
CA ASN A 514 -5.11 14.41 23.87
C ASN A 514 -5.02 15.51 22.81
N LEU A 515 -4.84 15.14 21.53
CA LEU A 515 -4.88 16.09 20.41
C LEU A 515 -6.29 16.65 20.19
N ILE A 516 -7.33 15.83 20.34
CA ILE A 516 -8.73 16.30 20.25
C ILE A 516 -9.09 17.16 21.45
N GLN A 517 -8.64 16.81 22.66
CA GLN A 517 -8.93 17.54 23.90
C GLN A 517 -8.42 18.98 23.85
N TYR A 518 -7.36 19.24 23.07
CA TYR A 518 -6.94 20.60 22.76
C TYR A 518 -8.07 21.44 22.15
N TYR A 519 -8.89 20.87 21.27
CA TYR A 519 -10.02 21.55 20.63
C TYR A 519 -11.35 21.36 21.36
N SER A 520 -11.55 20.21 22.02
CA SER A 520 -12.74 19.83 22.79
C SER A 520 -12.36 19.57 24.26
N PRO A 521 -12.30 20.62 25.12
CA PRO A 521 -11.78 20.48 26.49
C PRO A 521 -12.54 19.49 27.37
N ASN A 522 -13.80 19.20 27.03
CA ASN A 522 -14.65 18.31 27.81
C ASN A 522 -14.65 16.87 27.28
N LEU A 523 -13.79 16.51 26.32
CA LEU A 523 -13.75 15.19 25.69
C LEU A 523 -13.80 14.04 26.72
N LEU A 524 -14.67 13.06 26.47
CA LEU A 524 -14.82 11.86 27.30
C LEU A 524 -14.28 10.62 26.60
N GLY A 525 -14.05 9.56 27.38
CA GLY A 525 -13.81 8.19 26.89
C GLY A 525 -12.34 7.77 26.81
N SER A 526 -11.39 8.69 26.98
CA SER A 526 -9.96 8.38 26.97
C SER A 526 -9.56 7.46 28.12
N SER A 527 -8.82 6.41 27.82
CA SER A 527 -8.29 5.48 28.82
C SER A 527 -7.09 6.07 29.56
N VAL A 528 -6.83 5.65 30.80
CA VAL A 528 -5.81 6.24 31.69
C VAL A 528 -4.97 5.19 32.41
N GLY A 529 -3.70 5.48 32.69
CA GLY A 529 -2.84 4.60 33.47
C GLY A 529 -2.51 3.27 32.80
N ASP A 530 -2.29 2.24 33.61
CA ASP A 530 -1.93 0.90 33.14
C ASP A 530 -2.51 -0.21 34.02
N HIS A 531 -2.74 -1.37 33.42
CA HIS A 531 -3.09 -2.59 34.15
C HIS A 531 -2.40 -3.82 33.51
N MET A 532 -2.46 -4.96 34.21
CA MET A 532 -1.97 -6.22 33.67
C MET A 532 -2.75 -6.62 32.42
N ILE A 533 -2.05 -7.20 31.43
CA ILE A 533 -2.61 -7.68 30.17
C ILE A 533 -3.97 -8.39 30.32
N SER A 534 -4.92 -8.00 29.48
CA SER A 534 -6.15 -8.75 29.26
C SER A 534 -5.90 -9.87 28.25
N ILE A 535 -6.44 -11.06 28.49
CA ILE A 535 -6.21 -12.22 27.63
C ILE A 535 -7.47 -12.48 26.81
N CYS A 536 -7.38 -12.32 25.48
CA CYS A 536 -8.45 -12.65 24.56
C CYS A 536 -7.91 -13.33 23.29
N PHE A 537 -7.52 -14.60 23.34
CA PHE A 537 -6.99 -15.34 22.19
C PHE A 537 -8.11 -15.94 21.33
N GLY A 538 -8.78 -15.11 20.53
CA GLY A 538 -9.67 -15.63 19.48
C GLY A 538 -10.80 -16.55 19.97
N ASP A 539 -10.90 -17.73 19.37
CA ASP A 539 -11.90 -18.77 19.68
C ASP A 539 -11.59 -19.60 20.94
N GLU A 540 -10.40 -19.43 21.51
CA GLU A 540 -9.90 -20.30 22.57
C GLU A 540 -10.23 -19.75 23.95
N ILE A 541 -9.84 -18.50 24.23
CA ILE A 541 -9.90 -17.92 25.57
C ILE A 541 -10.18 -16.42 25.46
N CYS A 542 -11.39 -15.98 25.83
CA CYS A 542 -11.70 -14.56 26.04
C CYS A 542 -12.62 -14.37 27.27
N PRO A 543 -12.06 -14.42 28.50
CA PRO A 543 -12.84 -14.33 29.74
C PRO A 543 -13.59 -13.01 29.91
N LYS A 544 -14.85 -13.09 30.33
CA LYS A 544 -15.64 -11.94 30.76
C LYS A 544 -15.10 -11.36 32.06
N GLY A 545 -15.28 -10.04 32.27
CA GLY A 545 -14.91 -9.35 33.51
C GLY A 545 -13.44 -8.96 33.64
N GLN A 546 -12.68 -8.97 32.53
CA GLN A 546 -11.29 -8.51 32.52
C GLN A 546 -11.15 -6.98 32.44
N TYR A 547 -12.18 -6.30 31.93
CA TYR A 547 -12.19 -4.85 31.82
C TYR A 547 -12.06 -4.17 33.18
N ARG A 548 -11.32 -3.08 33.21
CA ARG A 548 -11.11 -2.17 34.33
C ARG A 548 -11.74 -0.84 33.97
N GLU A 549 -13.05 -0.72 34.11
CA GLU A 549 -13.82 0.44 33.64
C GLU A 549 -13.25 1.81 34.08
N SER A 550 -12.64 1.88 35.27
CA SER A 550 -12.00 3.09 35.77
C SER A 550 -10.72 3.49 35.01
N ILE A 551 -10.07 2.55 34.35
CA ILE A 551 -8.84 2.66 33.55
C ILE A 551 -9.15 2.63 32.06
N ASP A 552 -9.91 1.63 31.61
CA ASP A 552 -10.19 1.35 30.20
C ASP A 552 -11.15 2.38 29.60
N LYS A 553 -12.09 2.90 30.38
CA LYS A 553 -13.12 3.85 29.91
C LYS A 553 -13.80 3.31 28.65
N MET A 554 -13.63 3.95 27.49
CA MET A 554 -14.21 3.50 26.21
C MET A 554 -13.19 2.77 25.31
N ASN A 555 -12.08 2.28 25.85
CA ASN A 555 -11.11 1.45 25.14
C ASN A 555 -11.42 -0.04 25.40
N ALA A 556 -12.15 -0.66 24.48
CA ALA A 556 -12.55 -2.06 24.57
C ALA A 556 -11.51 -3.04 24.01
N ALA A 557 -10.39 -2.55 23.47
CA ALA A 557 -9.40 -3.41 22.84
C ALA A 557 -8.81 -4.42 23.83
N GLN A 558 -8.53 -5.64 23.39
CA GLN A 558 -7.95 -6.68 24.24
C GLN A 558 -6.73 -7.34 23.59
N SER A 559 -5.73 -7.65 24.40
CA SER A 559 -4.55 -8.33 23.87
C SER A 559 -4.86 -9.77 23.45
N GLY A 560 -4.31 -10.17 22.30
CA GLY A 560 -4.64 -11.43 21.62
C GLY A 560 -5.91 -11.42 20.76
N ALA A 561 -6.76 -10.38 20.84
CA ALA A 561 -8.05 -10.35 20.15
C ALA A 561 -7.88 -10.42 18.63
N ARG A 562 -8.79 -11.13 17.97
CA ARG A 562 -8.90 -11.27 16.51
C ARG A 562 -10.21 -10.67 16.02
N SER A 563 -10.37 -10.54 14.71
CA SER A 563 -11.60 -10.04 14.07
C SER A 563 -12.89 -10.70 14.60
N LEU A 564 -12.85 -12.00 14.89
CA LEU A 564 -14.01 -12.74 15.42
C LEU A 564 -14.47 -12.25 16.82
N ASN A 565 -13.58 -11.59 17.57
CA ASN A 565 -13.87 -11.09 18.92
C ASN A 565 -14.53 -9.70 18.92
N LEU A 566 -14.64 -9.02 17.78
CA LEU A 566 -15.16 -7.64 17.72
C LEU A 566 -16.53 -7.47 18.38
N ASN A 567 -17.41 -8.48 18.28
CA ASN A 567 -18.71 -8.42 18.95
C ASN A 567 -18.60 -8.37 20.47
N HIS A 568 -17.61 -9.05 21.05
CA HIS A 568 -17.33 -9.01 22.49
C HIS A 568 -16.90 -7.60 22.94
N GLU A 569 -16.07 -6.94 22.15
CA GLU A 569 -15.62 -5.57 22.42
C GLU A 569 -16.76 -4.54 22.23
N ILE A 570 -17.59 -4.73 21.21
CA ILE A 570 -18.79 -3.89 20.98
C ILE A 570 -19.78 -4.03 22.13
N ASP A 571 -19.98 -5.22 22.70
CA ASP A 571 -20.85 -5.41 23.87
C ASP A 571 -20.42 -4.52 25.04
N TYR A 572 -19.12 -4.50 25.34
CA TYR A 572 -18.55 -3.62 26.38
C TYR A 572 -18.76 -2.15 26.06
N LEU A 573 -18.51 -1.73 24.81
CA LEU A 573 -18.72 -0.32 24.43
C LEU A 573 -20.18 0.11 24.57
N LEU A 574 -21.13 -0.71 24.16
CA LEU A 574 -22.55 -0.37 24.24
C LEU A 574 -23.02 -0.27 25.69
N GLU A 575 -22.59 -1.18 26.56
CA GLU A 575 -22.88 -1.11 28.01
C GLU A 575 -22.33 0.19 28.63
N ARG A 576 -21.06 0.51 28.36
CA ARG A 576 -20.44 1.77 28.84
C ARG A 576 -21.10 3.01 28.24
N LEU A 577 -21.59 2.94 27.00
CA LEU A 577 -22.25 4.04 26.33
C LEU A 577 -23.64 4.31 26.93
N ASP A 578 -24.40 3.25 27.24
CA ASP A 578 -25.70 3.34 27.89
C ASP A 578 -25.57 4.00 29.27
N GLU A 579 -24.56 3.63 30.06
CA GLU A 579 -24.27 4.31 31.34
C GLU A 579 -24.01 5.81 31.18
N LEU A 580 -23.26 6.22 30.15
CA LEU A 580 -22.99 7.64 29.88
C LEU A 580 -24.25 8.40 29.49
N TYR A 581 -25.22 7.73 28.85
CA TYR A 581 -26.54 8.30 28.56
C TYR A 581 -27.39 8.41 29.83
N ASP A 582 -27.43 7.36 30.66
CA ASP A 582 -28.19 7.33 31.91
C ASP A 582 -27.69 8.38 32.90
N ASP A 583 -26.38 8.56 32.99
CA ASP A 583 -25.72 9.59 33.79
C ASP A 583 -25.83 11.01 33.18
N GLN A 584 -26.44 11.15 32.00
CA GLN A 584 -26.58 12.41 31.27
C GLN A 584 -25.25 13.11 30.94
N GLN A 585 -24.16 12.37 30.84
CA GLN A 585 -22.83 12.92 30.51
C GLN A 585 -22.73 13.31 29.02
N ILE A 586 -23.48 12.60 28.17
CA ILE A 586 -23.60 12.82 26.73
C ILE A 586 -25.05 12.55 26.27
N GLN A 587 -25.36 12.98 25.04
CA GLN A 587 -26.63 12.69 24.36
C GLN A 587 -26.43 11.73 23.18
N PRO A 588 -27.45 10.96 22.76
CA PRO A 588 -27.37 10.12 21.57
C PRO A 588 -27.00 10.90 20.30
N THR A 589 -27.34 12.18 20.23
CA THR A 589 -27.03 13.09 19.10
C THR A 589 -25.63 13.69 19.13
N ASP A 590 -24.88 13.56 20.22
CA ASP A 590 -23.50 14.06 20.28
C ASP A 590 -22.61 13.27 19.31
N TRP A 591 -21.59 13.89 18.73
CA TRP A 591 -20.69 13.18 17.83
C TRP A 591 -19.68 12.32 18.59
N LYS A 592 -19.53 11.06 18.16
CA LYS A 592 -18.56 10.10 18.66
C LYS A 592 -17.50 9.80 17.60
N LEU A 593 -16.25 9.65 18.02
CA LEU A 593 -15.17 9.08 17.21
C LEU A 593 -14.87 7.68 17.70
N LEU A 594 -15.06 6.66 16.86
CA LEU A 594 -14.66 5.29 17.15
C LEU A 594 -13.43 4.94 16.33
N THR A 595 -12.35 4.53 16.99
CA THR A 595 -11.16 3.98 16.31
C THR A 595 -11.22 2.45 16.31
N PHE A 596 -11.11 1.88 15.12
CA PHE A 596 -11.13 0.44 14.85
C PHE A 596 -9.73 0.02 14.39
N PHE A 597 -9.04 -0.79 15.20
CA PHE A 597 -7.66 -1.21 14.90
C PHE A 597 -7.42 -2.69 15.27
N ILE A 598 -7.78 -3.59 14.37
CA ILE A 598 -7.67 -5.04 14.57
C ILE A 598 -7.11 -5.73 13.33
N GLY A 599 -6.44 -6.86 13.52
CA GLY A 599 -6.02 -7.74 12.43
C GLY A 599 -4.59 -8.27 12.57
N SER A 600 -3.79 -7.71 13.47
CA SER A 600 -2.42 -8.17 13.68
C SER A 600 -2.41 -9.64 14.11
N ASN A 601 -3.31 -10.01 15.02
CA ASN A 601 -3.45 -11.40 15.46
C ASN A 601 -4.07 -12.32 14.41
N ASP A 602 -4.92 -11.80 13.52
CA ASP A 602 -5.46 -12.56 12.38
C ASP A 602 -4.31 -12.92 11.41
N ILE A 603 -3.46 -11.94 11.05
CA ILE A 603 -2.27 -12.19 10.22
C ILE A 603 -1.36 -13.22 10.88
N CYS A 604 -1.05 -13.06 12.18
CA CYS A 604 -0.22 -14.01 12.93
C CYS A 604 -0.74 -15.45 12.90
N HIS A 605 -2.06 -15.66 12.81
CA HIS A 605 -2.69 -16.98 12.82
C HIS A 605 -3.21 -17.44 11.46
N SER A 606 -2.99 -16.67 10.40
CA SER A 606 -3.53 -16.94 9.05
C SER A 606 -3.10 -18.29 8.49
N CYS A 607 -1.89 -18.76 8.82
CA CYS A 607 -1.37 -20.07 8.37
C CYS A 607 -1.94 -21.27 9.16
N THR A 608 -2.49 -21.05 10.36
CA THR A 608 -2.86 -22.13 11.29
C THR A 608 -4.34 -22.18 11.60
N THR A 609 -5.05 -21.06 11.40
CA THR A 609 -6.41 -20.90 11.90
C THR A 609 -7.32 -20.35 10.79
N PRO A 610 -8.24 -21.18 10.24
CA PRO A 610 -9.10 -20.77 9.13
C PRO A 610 -9.93 -19.51 9.39
N THR A 611 -10.33 -19.25 10.64
CA THR A 611 -11.08 -18.04 11.04
C THR A 611 -10.27 -16.75 10.97
N SER A 612 -8.97 -16.84 10.67
CA SER A 612 -8.05 -15.71 10.49
C SER A 612 -7.63 -15.49 9.04
N LEU A 613 -8.24 -16.21 8.09
CA LEU A 613 -8.04 -15.97 6.67
C LEU A 613 -8.69 -14.63 6.23
N PRO A 614 -8.27 -14.07 5.07
CA PRO A 614 -8.79 -12.78 4.60
C PRO A 614 -10.32 -12.71 4.46
N ILE A 615 -10.97 -13.80 4.06
CA ILE A 615 -12.44 -13.84 3.89
C ILE A 615 -13.17 -13.76 5.23
N PRO A 616 -12.91 -14.63 6.24
CA PRO A 616 -13.49 -14.46 7.57
C PRO A 616 -13.19 -13.11 8.21
N PHE A 617 -11.97 -12.60 8.07
CA PHE A 617 -11.60 -11.28 8.57
C PHE A 617 -12.50 -10.18 7.99
N SER A 618 -12.67 -10.15 6.66
CA SER A 618 -13.48 -9.13 5.99
C SER A 618 -14.95 -9.19 6.40
N ILE A 619 -15.51 -10.39 6.57
CA ILE A 619 -16.89 -10.60 7.06
C ILE A 619 -17.01 -10.06 8.50
N ASN A 620 -16.15 -10.49 9.41
CA ASN A 620 -16.21 -10.08 10.82
C ASN A 620 -16.07 -8.56 10.98
N ALA A 621 -15.16 -7.94 10.23
CA ALA A 621 -14.95 -6.50 10.26
C ALA A 621 -16.16 -5.74 9.69
N ALA A 622 -16.73 -6.20 8.57
CA ALA A 622 -17.92 -5.60 7.98
C ALA A 622 -19.14 -5.70 8.93
N ASP A 623 -19.35 -6.86 9.54
CA ASP A 623 -20.45 -7.10 10.50
C ASP A 623 -20.30 -6.21 11.74
N ALA A 624 -19.08 -6.06 12.26
CA ALA A 624 -18.80 -5.17 13.39
C ALA A 624 -19.10 -3.70 13.04
N ILE A 625 -18.68 -3.21 11.87
CA ILE A 625 -18.95 -1.85 11.40
C ILE A 625 -20.46 -1.64 11.21
N ASP A 626 -21.16 -2.60 10.61
CA ASP A 626 -22.61 -2.51 10.42
C ASP A 626 -23.38 -2.51 11.75
N ARG A 627 -22.93 -3.32 12.72
CA ARG A 627 -23.47 -3.32 14.08
C ARG A 627 -23.29 -1.95 14.75
N ILE A 628 -22.08 -1.38 14.70
CA ILE A 628 -21.81 -0.04 15.24
C ILE A 628 -22.71 1.00 14.55
N ARG A 629 -22.83 0.96 13.23
CA ARG A 629 -23.69 1.87 12.44
C ARG A 629 -25.15 1.81 12.89
N LYS A 630 -25.66 0.62 13.21
CA LYS A 630 -27.04 0.40 13.66
C LYS A 630 -27.26 0.79 15.12
N SER A 631 -26.27 0.58 15.99
CA SER A 631 -26.40 0.75 17.43
C SER A 631 -25.96 2.14 17.93
N VAL A 632 -25.04 2.81 17.24
CA VAL A 632 -24.46 4.08 17.67
C VAL A 632 -24.83 5.20 16.70
N ARG A 633 -25.59 6.17 17.20
CA ARG A 633 -25.98 7.35 16.43
C ARG A 633 -24.86 8.39 16.42
N ASN A 634 -24.70 9.09 15.30
CA ASN A 634 -23.69 10.15 15.09
C ASN A 634 -22.27 9.70 15.43
N VAL A 635 -21.81 8.64 14.75
CA VAL A 635 -20.47 8.07 14.92
C VAL A 635 -19.65 8.23 13.64
N LEU A 636 -18.42 8.74 13.78
CA LEU A 636 -17.38 8.62 12.77
C LEU A 636 -16.52 7.41 13.13
N VAL A 637 -16.49 6.41 12.26
CA VAL A 637 -15.63 5.23 12.42
C VAL A 637 -14.34 5.44 11.64
N GLN A 638 -13.23 5.53 12.37
CA GLN A 638 -11.89 5.54 11.82
C GLN A 638 -11.33 4.12 11.82
N VAL A 639 -11.21 3.51 10.65
CA VAL A 639 -10.53 2.21 10.49
C VAL A 639 -9.06 2.47 10.24
N GLY A 640 -8.20 2.04 11.17
CA GLY A 640 -6.76 2.11 10.94
C GLY A 640 -6.30 1.01 10.00
N LYS A 641 -5.29 1.35 9.20
CA LYS A 641 -4.63 0.43 8.25
C LYS A 641 -3.35 -0.10 8.86
#